data_AF-A0A7X3L145-F1
#
_entry.id   AF-A0A7X3L145-F1
#
_cell.length_a   1.000
_cell.length_b   1.000
_cell.length_c   1.000
_cell.angle_alpha   90.00
_cell.angle_beta   90.00
_cell.angle_gamma   90.00
#
_symmetry.space_group_name_H-M   'P 1'
#
loop_
_entity.id
_entity.type
_entity.pdbx_description
1 polymer ?
#
loop_
_entity_poly.entity_id
_entity_poly.type
_entity_poly.pdbx_seq_one_letter_code
_entity_poly.pdbx_strand_id
1 'polypeptide(L)'
;MSNTADAPLLRPGHNCWRVEPCHRFAMLVDGDAYFSALREALTRAEHTVYILGWDIDSRMRLLPDAPNDGLPAELRDFLNALCRRRRKLRVYVLSWDFAMVFALEREFLPSARQHWQTHRRLSFHLDGNHPAGASHHQKVVVIDNQLAFCGGLDLTIRRWDSHHHLANEPRRVDPEGKPYPPFHDVQCVVDGAAAAALGDLAADRWFCATGRHPRTPKASQMQGADRWPQQVIPDVTDLRVGISRTFPQRDDAPGINEIRALYVDAIAAARENIYLENQYFSSGLIAEAFETRLREPDGPDIALVSRRTESGWLEEASMGVLRARLCRELRDADPEGRFQLYCPHVPDLGDACMNVHSKVMAVDDHLLTIGSANLSNRSFGLDTECNVTIEANGDARIAAAIRSMRDRLLCEHLAVTTEELTQALEGKPRLNQALAMLHRPEGRTLQPFTPTVPEDVDAAVPDAALLDPIEPIDTDQIMAEFVSNEVRPQVANRVAVLMALVLVVAGVAFAWRYTPLREWADFRYVLGVVQDIGRMPLAPLAMVAIFVVGGLMMMPVTVLIVVTIVVFGPLYGGAVALAGTVMSAAATCTAGRLLGRNAVQRFGGQRLNRISQQVSQHGLLAMVVLRLVPVAPFTLVNLVVGASRIRLRDCLLGTAIGITPGIVLSASLVNRIAAAARDPNVMTFALLALVLLIPAAIWWGLRRRRQRRNHPPMGGMHATGAAR
;
A
#
# COMPACT_ATOMS: atom_id res chain seq x y z
N MET A 1 29.17 32.03 29.54
CA MET A 1 28.33 31.27 28.61
C MET A 1 29.05 29.96 28.36
N SER A 2 28.62 28.88 29.00
CA SER A 2 29.29 27.57 28.90
C SER A 2 29.04 26.98 27.52
N ASN A 3 30.09 26.39 26.94
CA ASN A 3 30.12 25.70 25.66
C ASN A 3 28.94 24.70 25.55
N THR A 4 28.02 24.92 24.62
CA THR A 4 26.89 24.03 24.30
C THR A 4 27.27 22.93 23.29
N ALA A 5 28.57 22.67 23.10
CA ALA A 5 29.10 21.79 22.06
C ALA A 5 29.19 20.30 22.48
N ASP A 6 28.94 19.95 23.74
CA ASP A 6 29.16 18.60 24.30
C ASP A 6 27.86 17.84 24.66
N ALA A 7 26.69 18.29 24.23
CA ALA A 7 25.45 17.57 24.48
C ALA A 7 25.24 16.48 23.42
N PRO A 8 24.91 15.23 23.79
CA PRO A 8 24.61 14.18 22.83
C PRO A 8 23.38 14.57 22.01
N LEU A 9 23.47 14.36 20.70
CA LEU A 9 22.39 14.56 19.74
C LEU A 9 21.24 13.59 20.04
N LEU A 10 21.54 12.33 20.38
CA LEU A 10 20.52 11.36 20.75
C LEU A 10 19.91 11.66 22.11
N ARG A 11 18.63 12.02 22.10
CA ARG A 11 17.84 12.44 23.27
C ARG A 11 16.61 11.54 23.42
N PRO A 12 16.64 10.57 24.35
CA PRO A 12 15.48 9.73 24.66
C PRO A 12 14.23 10.56 24.97
N GLY A 13 13.09 10.19 24.39
CA GLY A 13 11.82 10.91 24.52
C GLY A 13 11.64 12.09 23.57
N HIS A 14 12.65 12.40 22.73
CA HIS A 14 12.55 13.42 21.68
C HIS A 14 12.80 12.83 20.29
N ASN A 15 14.06 12.48 19.99
CA ASN A 15 14.47 11.99 18.69
C ASN A 15 14.87 10.50 18.69
N CYS A 16 14.80 9.86 19.85
CA CYS A 16 14.88 8.41 19.99
C CYS A 16 14.00 7.95 21.16
N TRP A 17 13.62 6.68 21.13
CA TRP A 17 12.90 6.03 22.22
C TRP A 17 13.83 5.70 23.38
N ARG A 18 14.93 5.03 23.07
CA ARG A 18 15.93 4.52 24.01
C ARG A 18 17.32 4.63 23.38
N VAL A 19 18.32 4.75 24.25
CA VAL A 19 19.74 4.63 23.89
C VAL A 19 20.30 3.52 24.76
N GLU A 20 20.68 2.39 24.15
CA GLU A 20 21.02 1.16 24.85
C GLU A 20 22.49 0.74 24.63
N PRO A 21 23.13 0.09 25.61
CA PRO A 21 24.41 -0.56 25.40
C PRO A 21 24.35 -1.63 24.29
N CYS A 22 25.38 -1.66 23.46
CA CYS A 22 25.58 -2.62 22.38
C CYS A 22 27.04 -3.10 22.44
N HIS A 23 27.27 -4.42 22.42
CA HIS A 23 28.64 -4.94 22.45
C HIS A 23 29.25 -5.00 21.06
N ARG A 24 28.45 -5.31 20.03
CA ARG A 24 28.88 -5.38 18.63
C ARG A 24 27.82 -4.79 17.72
N PHE A 25 28.26 -3.90 16.84
CA PHE A 25 27.46 -3.33 15.77
C PHE A 25 28.15 -3.63 14.44
N ALA A 26 27.37 -4.03 13.42
CA ALA A 26 27.85 -4.10 12.05
C ALA A 26 26.78 -3.65 11.05
N MET A 27 27.22 -3.01 9.97
CA MET A 27 26.44 -2.71 8.79
C MET A 27 26.63 -3.80 7.74
N LEU A 28 25.51 -4.33 7.26
CA LEU A 28 25.40 -5.37 6.25
C LEU A 28 24.84 -4.72 4.99
N VAL A 29 25.68 -4.62 3.95
CA VAL A 29 25.30 -4.05 2.66
C VAL A 29 24.80 -5.16 1.75
N ASP A 30 23.63 -4.94 1.17
CA ASP A 30 22.87 -5.83 0.31
C ASP A 30 22.33 -7.11 0.95
N GLY A 31 21.45 -7.77 0.19
CA GLY A 31 20.81 -9.01 0.58
C GLY A 31 21.78 -10.17 0.79
N ASP A 32 22.90 -10.24 0.07
CA ASP A 32 23.85 -11.35 0.24
C ASP A 32 24.50 -11.34 1.64
N ALA A 33 24.98 -10.18 2.10
CA ALA A 33 25.57 -10.06 3.43
C ALA A 33 24.52 -10.27 4.53
N TYR A 34 23.35 -9.63 4.40
CA TYR A 34 22.29 -9.74 5.40
C TYR A 34 21.70 -11.14 5.49
N PHE A 35 21.22 -11.71 4.38
CA PHE A 35 20.50 -12.98 4.41
C PHE A 35 21.40 -14.16 4.79
N SER A 36 22.68 -14.12 4.39
CA SER A 36 23.69 -15.09 4.83
C SER A 36 23.89 -15.02 6.34
N ALA A 37 24.11 -13.82 6.90
CA ALA A 37 24.29 -13.60 8.33
C ALA A 37 23.04 -14.01 9.13
N LEU A 38 21.86 -13.68 8.60
CA LEU A 38 20.59 -14.02 9.22
C LEU A 38 20.36 -15.55 9.24
N ARG A 39 20.63 -16.25 8.13
CA ARG A 39 20.49 -17.71 8.08
C ARG A 39 21.36 -18.37 9.14
N GLU A 40 22.63 -17.97 9.20
CA GLU A 40 23.59 -18.47 10.18
C GLU A 40 23.09 -18.25 11.62
N ALA A 41 22.66 -17.02 11.95
CA ALA A 41 22.16 -16.67 13.27
C ALA A 41 20.87 -17.44 13.65
N LEU A 42 19.95 -17.64 12.70
CA LEU A 42 18.71 -18.40 12.92
C LEU A 42 18.97 -19.87 13.26
N THR A 43 20.04 -20.49 12.75
CA THR A 43 20.41 -21.86 13.14
C THR A 43 20.78 -22.00 14.61
N ARG A 44 21.21 -20.89 15.24
CA ARG A 44 21.58 -20.81 16.66
C ARG A 44 20.40 -20.48 17.57
N ALA A 45 19.22 -20.15 17.03
CA ALA A 45 18.03 -19.80 17.81
C ALA A 45 17.57 -20.93 18.77
N GLU A 46 17.26 -20.60 20.03
CA GLU A 46 16.84 -21.59 21.04
C GLU A 46 15.45 -21.32 21.61
N HIS A 47 15.04 -20.05 21.72
CA HIS A 47 13.87 -19.65 22.50
C HIS A 47 12.81 -18.91 21.68
N THR A 48 13.14 -17.76 21.10
CA THR A 48 12.21 -16.86 20.42
C THR A 48 12.86 -16.22 19.20
N VAL A 49 12.15 -16.26 18.09
CA VAL A 49 12.47 -15.45 16.91
C VAL A 49 11.27 -14.57 16.62
N TYR A 50 11.51 -13.27 16.49
CA TYR A 50 10.55 -12.31 15.97
C TYR A 50 10.98 -11.88 14.58
N ILE A 51 10.04 -11.85 13.64
CA ILE A 51 10.24 -11.34 12.27
C ILE A 51 9.11 -10.34 12.02
N LEU A 52 9.47 -9.06 11.89
CA LEU A 52 8.60 -7.99 11.45
C LEU A 52 8.96 -7.64 10.00
N GLY A 53 7.96 -7.45 9.15
CA GLY A 53 8.17 -7.04 7.77
C GLY A 53 6.95 -6.35 7.17
N TRP A 54 7.20 -5.48 6.19
CA TRP A 54 6.15 -4.94 5.34
C TRP A 54 5.59 -6.01 4.40
N ASP A 55 6.47 -6.92 3.96
CA ASP A 55 6.11 -8.11 3.20
C ASP A 55 7.02 -9.28 3.56
N ILE A 56 6.46 -10.49 3.61
CA ILE A 56 7.19 -11.72 3.95
C ILE A 56 6.68 -12.85 3.06
N ASP A 57 7.56 -13.40 2.22
CA ASP A 57 7.22 -14.50 1.30
C ASP A 57 7.75 -15.83 1.84
N SER A 58 6.86 -16.82 1.95
CA SER A 58 7.23 -18.14 2.51
C SER A 58 8.26 -18.91 1.69
N ARG A 59 8.38 -18.60 0.40
CA ARG A 59 9.19 -19.30 -0.61
C ARG A 59 10.54 -18.62 -0.85
N MET A 60 10.75 -17.42 -0.29
CA MET A 60 12.02 -16.72 -0.44
C MET A 60 13.17 -17.59 0.10
N ARG A 61 14.33 -17.51 -0.54
CA ARG A 61 15.54 -18.23 -0.13
C ARG A 61 16.55 -17.23 0.41
N LEU A 62 17.03 -17.47 1.63
CA LEU A 62 18.04 -16.60 2.26
C LEU A 62 19.41 -16.73 1.58
N LEU A 63 19.68 -17.89 0.98
CA LEU A 63 20.84 -18.11 0.13
C LEU A 63 20.36 -18.39 -1.29
N PRO A 64 21.00 -17.81 -2.31
CA PRO A 64 20.63 -18.07 -3.70
C PRO A 64 20.89 -19.52 -4.09
N ASP A 65 22.01 -20.06 -3.62
CA ASP A 65 22.46 -21.43 -3.86
C ASP A 65 21.88 -22.40 -2.83
N ALA A 66 21.93 -23.70 -3.15
CA ALA A 66 21.47 -24.74 -2.25
C ALA A 66 22.29 -24.72 -0.94
N PRO A 67 21.65 -24.62 0.23
CA PRO A 67 22.37 -24.54 1.50
C PRO A 67 23.07 -25.87 1.83
N ASN A 68 24.28 -25.78 2.39
CA ASN A 68 25.09 -26.94 2.78
C ASN A 68 24.91 -27.36 4.26
N ASP A 69 23.97 -26.74 4.98
CA ASP A 69 23.71 -26.94 6.41
C ASP A 69 22.69 -28.07 6.71
N GLY A 70 22.23 -28.77 5.66
CA GLY A 70 21.23 -29.82 5.75
C GLY A 70 19.86 -29.33 6.25
N LEU A 71 19.56 -28.04 6.08
CA LEU A 71 18.26 -27.43 6.35
C LEU A 71 17.58 -26.99 5.04
N PRO A 72 16.24 -26.87 4.99
CA PRO A 72 15.53 -26.43 3.79
C PRO A 72 16.00 -25.05 3.29
N ALA A 73 15.86 -24.82 1.98
CA ALA A 73 16.22 -23.56 1.34
C ALA A 73 15.15 -22.47 1.54
N GLU A 74 13.86 -22.83 1.40
CA GLU A 74 12.74 -21.90 1.53
C GLU A 74 12.51 -21.48 2.98
N LEU A 75 12.24 -20.19 3.19
CA LEU A 75 12.15 -19.56 4.52
C LEU A 75 11.17 -20.26 5.46
N ARG A 76 9.95 -20.56 5.00
CA ARG A 76 8.96 -21.23 5.84
C ARG A 76 9.45 -22.60 6.30
N ASP A 77 9.94 -23.42 5.36
CA ASP A 77 10.35 -24.79 5.66
C ASP A 77 11.61 -24.83 6.51
N PHE A 78 12.51 -23.86 6.32
CA PHE A 78 13.65 -23.60 7.20
C PHE A 78 13.20 -23.31 8.64
N LEU A 79 12.32 -22.33 8.85
CA LEU A 79 11.80 -21.97 10.18
C LEU A 79 11.03 -23.12 10.85
N ASN A 80 10.26 -23.88 10.06
CA ASN A 80 9.58 -25.08 10.53
C ASN A 80 10.58 -26.18 10.95
N ALA A 81 11.65 -26.40 10.18
CA ALA A 81 12.70 -27.35 10.53
C ALA A 81 13.43 -26.95 11.82
N LEU A 82 13.71 -25.65 12.02
CA LEU A 82 14.27 -25.13 13.27
C LEU A 82 13.32 -25.39 14.45
N CYS A 83 12.03 -25.08 14.30
CA CYS A 83 11.02 -25.38 15.32
C CYS A 83 10.93 -26.88 15.66
N ARG A 84 11.17 -27.78 14.71
CA ARG A 84 11.21 -29.23 14.95
C ARG A 84 12.47 -29.65 15.71
N ARG A 85 13.63 -29.14 15.32
CA ARG A 85 14.93 -29.44 15.96
C ARG A 85 15.04 -28.86 17.38
N ARG A 86 14.43 -27.70 17.65
CA ARG A 86 14.52 -26.98 18.93
C ARG A 86 13.17 -26.96 19.65
N ARG A 87 13.01 -27.83 20.65
CA ARG A 87 11.71 -28.00 21.37
C ARG A 87 11.25 -26.73 22.12
N LYS A 88 12.15 -25.82 22.46
CA LYS A 88 11.84 -24.57 23.17
C LYS A 88 11.59 -23.39 22.22
N LEU A 89 12.05 -23.47 20.98
CA LEU A 89 11.98 -22.39 20.00
C LEU A 89 10.53 -22.11 19.59
N ARG A 90 10.19 -20.82 19.59
CA ARG A 90 8.96 -20.26 19.03
C ARG A 90 9.30 -19.15 18.05
N VAL A 91 8.61 -19.12 16.94
CA VAL A 91 8.82 -18.12 15.89
C VAL A 91 7.52 -17.33 15.72
N TYR A 92 7.63 -16.01 15.70
CA TYR A 92 6.55 -15.05 15.55
C TYR A 92 6.83 -14.21 14.30
N VAL A 93 5.97 -14.31 13.30
CA VAL A 93 6.10 -13.65 12.00
C VAL A 93 4.94 -12.70 11.82
N LEU A 94 5.21 -11.40 11.81
CA LEU A 94 4.23 -10.33 11.64
C LEU A 94 4.48 -9.64 10.31
N SER A 95 3.51 -9.73 9.40
CA SER A 95 3.53 -9.06 8.09
C SER A 95 2.37 -8.08 8.01
N TRP A 96 2.49 -6.99 7.26
CA TRP A 96 1.39 -6.03 7.05
C TRP A 96 0.16 -6.64 6.35
N ASP A 97 -1.06 -6.23 6.72
CA ASP A 97 -2.35 -6.73 6.18
C ASP A 97 -2.88 -6.02 4.92
N PHE A 98 -2.00 -5.53 4.06
CA PHE A 98 -2.25 -5.42 2.63
C PHE A 98 -3.29 -4.38 2.14
N ALA A 99 -2.88 -3.52 1.20
CA ALA A 99 -3.79 -2.84 0.27
C ALA A 99 -3.93 -3.67 -1.01
N MET A 100 -5.18 -3.87 -1.48
CA MET A 100 -5.57 -4.64 -2.69
C MET A 100 -4.79 -4.37 -3.97
N VAL A 101 -4.11 -3.22 -4.04
CA VAL A 101 -3.31 -2.76 -5.18
C VAL A 101 -2.05 -3.60 -5.39
N PHE A 102 -1.48 -4.21 -4.35
CA PHE A 102 -0.20 -4.95 -4.44
C PHE A 102 -0.37 -6.47 -4.65
N ALA A 103 -1.56 -6.95 -5.05
CA ALA A 103 -1.90 -8.38 -5.09
C ALA A 103 -1.00 -9.22 -6.01
N LEU A 104 -0.41 -8.60 -7.04
CA LEU A 104 0.37 -9.28 -8.08
C LEU A 104 1.86 -9.40 -7.74
N GLU A 105 2.32 -8.69 -6.70
CA GLU A 105 3.74 -8.64 -6.31
C GLU A 105 4.02 -9.41 -5.01
N ARG A 106 2.97 -9.94 -4.37
CA ARG A 106 3.00 -10.58 -3.06
C ARG A 106 2.43 -11.99 -3.09
N GLU A 107 2.75 -12.78 -2.06
CA GLU A 107 2.13 -14.09 -1.85
C GLU A 107 0.60 -13.93 -1.69
N PHE A 108 -0.18 -14.72 -2.44
CA PHE A 108 -1.63 -14.57 -2.50
C PHE A 108 -2.30 -14.85 -1.12
N LEU A 109 -3.19 -13.95 -0.67
CA LEU A 109 -3.77 -13.94 0.68
C LEU A 109 -4.42 -15.26 1.15
N PRO A 110 -5.23 -15.98 0.33
CA PRO A 110 -5.80 -17.26 0.71
C PRO A 110 -4.75 -18.35 0.97
N SER A 111 -3.59 -18.29 0.30
CA SER A 111 -2.48 -19.23 0.53
C SER A 111 -1.68 -18.84 1.77
N ALA A 112 -1.37 -17.56 2.01
CA ALA A 112 -0.41 -17.15 3.05
C ALA A 112 -0.73 -17.68 4.47
N ARG A 113 -1.96 -17.49 4.99
CA ARG A 113 -2.31 -18.00 6.34
C ARG A 113 -2.23 -19.53 6.44
N GLN A 114 -2.66 -20.23 5.41
CA GLN A 114 -2.66 -21.70 5.38
C GLN A 114 -1.26 -22.27 5.14
N HIS A 115 -0.43 -21.56 4.38
CA HIS A 115 0.94 -21.96 4.07
C HIS A 115 1.87 -21.74 5.26
N TRP A 116 1.73 -20.66 6.03
CA TRP A 116 2.63 -20.37 7.15
C TRP A 116 2.36 -21.22 8.41
N GLN A 117 1.13 -21.65 8.64
CA GLN A 117 0.75 -22.33 9.88
C GLN A 117 1.05 -23.85 9.88
N THR A 118 2.29 -24.22 9.57
CA THR A 118 2.76 -25.63 9.47
C THR A 118 3.17 -26.25 10.80
N HIS A 119 3.40 -25.44 11.83
CA HIS A 119 3.86 -25.91 13.14
C HIS A 119 3.26 -25.08 14.28
N ARG A 120 2.84 -25.72 15.38
CA ARG A 120 2.20 -25.05 16.54
C ARG A 120 3.06 -23.99 17.27
N ARG A 121 4.35 -23.90 16.93
CA ARG A 121 5.33 -22.94 17.48
C ARG A 121 5.79 -21.91 16.45
N LEU A 122 5.31 -21.99 15.20
CA LEU A 122 5.49 -20.99 14.16
C LEU A 122 4.15 -20.24 14.02
N SER A 123 4.12 -19.00 14.47
CA SER A 123 2.92 -18.16 14.47
C SER A 123 3.08 -17.09 13.40
N PHE A 124 2.15 -17.02 12.46
CA PHE A 124 2.10 -16.00 11.43
C PHE A 124 0.84 -15.15 11.60
N HIS A 125 0.98 -13.84 11.45
CA HIS A 125 -0.13 -12.91 11.52
C HIS A 125 0.01 -11.78 10.49
N LEU A 126 -1.13 -11.36 9.95
CA LEU A 126 -1.25 -10.19 9.09
C LEU A 126 -1.76 -9.03 9.96
N ASP A 127 -0.95 -7.99 10.10
CA ASP A 127 -1.25 -6.83 10.94
C ASP A 127 -2.04 -5.75 10.19
N GLY A 128 -3.28 -5.56 10.62
CA GLY A 128 -4.17 -4.47 10.19
C GLY A 128 -4.51 -3.48 11.28
N ASN A 129 -3.79 -3.50 12.39
CA ASN A 129 -4.04 -2.59 13.50
C ASN A 129 -3.30 -1.26 13.32
N HIS A 130 -3.63 -0.55 12.25
CA HIS A 130 -3.13 0.79 11.92
C HIS A 130 -4.24 1.63 11.26
N PRO A 131 -4.13 2.97 11.25
CA PRO A 131 -5.11 3.82 10.59
C PRO A 131 -5.24 3.54 9.08
N ALA A 132 -6.36 3.99 8.50
CA ALA A 132 -6.59 3.85 7.07
C ALA A 132 -5.50 4.56 6.26
N GLY A 133 -4.96 3.87 5.26
CA GLY A 133 -3.88 4.39 4.43
C GLY A 133 -2.48 4.26 5.02
N ALA A 134 -2.32 3.89 6.29
CA ALA A 134 -1.04 3.52 6.90
C ALA A 134 -0.64 2.08 6.58
N SER A 135 0.63 1.77 6.81
CA SER A 135 1.20 0.42 6.69
C SER A 135 2.12 0.09 7.86
N HIS A 136 2.30 -1.22 8.08
CA HIS A 136 3.39 -1.71 8.93
C HIS A 136 4.67 -1.82 8.08
N HIS A 137 5.65 -0.95 8.29
CA HIS A 137 6.83 -0.84 7.40
C HIS A 137 8.18 -1.15 8.08
N GLN A 138 8.18 -1.66 9.31
CA GLN A 138 9.38 -2.08 10.03
C GLN A 138 9.93 -3.41 9.49
N LYS A 139 11.24 -3.49 9.26
CA LYS A 139 11.95 -4.75 8.94
C LYS A 139 12.92 -5.08 10.06
N VAL A 140 12.45 -5.87 11.03
CA VAL A 140 13.21 -6.20 12.23
C VAL A 140 13.17 -7.69 12.46
N VAL A 141 14.35 -8.31 12.67
CA VAL A 141 14.44 -9.71 13.09
C VAL A 141 15.18 -9.79 14.41
N VAL A 142 14.57 -10.38 15.44
CA VAL A 142 15.17 -10.52 16.78
C VAL A 142 15.29 -11.99 17.13
N ILE A 143 16.46 -12.41 17.57
CA ILE A 143 16.78 -13.78 17.96
C ILE A 143 17.12 -13.80 19.45
N ASP A 144 16.28 -14.49 20.22
CA ASP A 144 16.40 -14.72 21.66
C ASP A 144 16.61 -13.45 22.52
N ASN A 145 16.19 -12.28 22.02
CA ASN A 145 16.43 -10.97 22.61
C ASN A 145 17.93 -10.67 22.87
N GLN A 146 18.82 -11.34 22.14
CA GLN A 146 20.28 -11.21 22.27
C GLN A 146 20.94 -10.67 21.00
N LEU A 147 20.33 -10.89 19.84
CA LEU A 147 20.78 -10.40 18.55
C LEU A 147 19.57 -9.86 17.80
N ALA A 148 19.74 -8.72 17.13
CA ALA A 148 18.69 -8.12 16.32
C ALA A 148 19.25 -7.55 15.01
N PHE A 149 18.47 -7.69 13.94
CA PHE A 149 18.69 -7.07 12.64
C PHE A 149 17.63 -5.99 12.41
N CYS A 150 18.03 -4.84 11.86
CA CYS A 150 17.11 -3.73 11.55
C CYS A 150 17.60 -2.93 10.33
N GLY A 151 16.70 -2.52 9.44
CA GLY A 151 17.04 -1.75 8.24
C GLY A 151 15.95 -1.81 7.17
N GLY A 152 16.35 -1.79 5.90
CA GLY A 152 15.43 -1.72 4.76
C GLY A 152 14.95 -3.08 4.21
N LEU A 153 15.64 -4.18 4.53
CA LEU A 153 15.44 -5.47 3.85
C LEU A 153 14.32 -6.32 4.46
N ASP A 154 13.24 -6.50 3.69
CA ASP A 154 12.18 -7.47 3.97
C ASP A 154 12.63 -8.91 3.69
N LEU A 155 12.02 -9.88 4.38
CA LEU A 155 12.18 -11.31 4.07
C LEU A 155 11.21 -11.75 2.98
N THR A 156 11.39 -11.19 1.78
CA THR A 156 10.54 -11.45 0.60
C THR A 156 11.37 -11.60 -0.68
N ILE A 157 10.70 -11.88 -1.79
CA ILE A 157 11.33 -12.12 -3.09
C ILE A 157 11.96 -10.84 -3.68
N ARG A 158 12.94 -11.01 -4.57
CA ARG A 158 13.60 -9.93 -5.31
C ARG A 158 14.36 -8.90 -4.47
N ARG A 159 14.90 -9.32 -3.33
CA ARG A 159 15.74 -8.50 -2.43
C ARG A 159 17.19 -8.96 -2.35
N TRP A 160 17.52 -10.14 -2.89
CA TRP A 160 18.90 -10.63 -2.86
C TRP A 160 19.69 -9.98 -3.99
N ASP A 161 20.85 -9.43 -3.64
CA ASP A 161 21.88 -9.02 -4.58
C ASP A 161 23.22 -9.07 -3.84
N SER A 162 24.31 -9.01 -4.60
CA SER A 162 25.67 -8.87 -4.05
C SER A 162 26.22 -7.49 -4.32
N HIS A 163 27.23 -7.07 -3.55
CA HIS A 163 27.97 -5.82 -3.70
C HIS A 163 28.60 -5.59 -5.10
N HIS A 164 28.63 -6.62 -5.97
CA HIS A 164 29.04 -6.48 -7.36
C HIS A 164 27.96 -5.86 -8.26
N HIS A 165 26.69 -5.95 -7.89
CA HIS A 165 25.54 -5.43 -8.65
C HIS A 165 25.62 -5.69 -10.17
N LEU A 166 26.13 -6.86 -10.56
CA LEU A 166 26.32 -7.19 -11.97
C LEU A 166 24.97 -7.09 -12.70
N ALA A 167 24.94 -6.49 -13.88
CA ALA A 167 23.71 -6.40 -14.67
C ALA A 167 23.10 -7.78 -14.93
N ASN A 168 23.96 -8.76 -15.23
CA ASN A 168 23.60 -10.16 -15.44
C ASN A 168 24.17 -11.05 -14.32
N GLU A 169 23.44 -11.19 -13.22
CA GLU A 169 23.77 -12.11 -12.12
C GLU A 169 22.83 -13.33 -12.16
N PRO A 170 23.30 -14.54 -12.55
CA PRO A 170 22.47 -15.73 -12.69
C PRO A 170 21.75 -16.16 -11.41
N ARG A 171 22.31 -15.81 -10.24
CA ARG A 171 21.71 -16.12 -8.93
C ARG A 171 20.54 -15.20 -8.59
N ARG A 172 20.42 -14.04 -9.26
CA ARG A 172 19.40 -13.02 -9.00
C ARG A 172 18.09 -13.34 -9.72
N VAL A 173 17.39 -14.36 -9.21
CA VAL A 173 16.09 -14.84 -9.72
C VAL A 173 15.06 -14.99 -8.60
N ASP A 174 13.77 -14.79 -8.90
CA ASP A 174 12.68 -15.06 -7.96
C ASP A 174 12.35 -16.56 -7.87
N PRO A 175 11.48 -17.02 -6.95
CA PRO A 175 11.12 -18.44 -6.81
C PRO A 175 10.55 -19.09 -8.08
N GLU A 176 10.01 -18.29 -9.01
CA GLU A 176 9.53 -18.71 -10.32
C GLU A 176 10.65 -18.79 -11.38
N GLY A 177 11.89 -18.47 -11.01
CA GLY A 177 13.05 -18.49 -11.90
C GLY A 177 13.16 -17.24 -12.78
N LYS A 178 12.40 -16.18 -12.50
CA LYS A 178 12.44 -14.95 -13.30
C LYS A 178 13.56 -14.03 -12.79
N PRO A 179 14.46 -13.56 -13.68
CA PRO A 179 15.50 -12.62 -13.30
C PRO A 179 14.92 -11.23 -12.97
N TYR A 180 15.64 -10.47 -12.14
CA TYR A 180 15.30 -9.09 -11.79
C TYR A 180 16.54 -8.17 -11.78
N PRO A 181 16.36 -6.84 -11.92
CA PRO A 181 17.46 -5.87 -11.89
C PRO A 181 18.21 -5.86 -10.55
N PRO A 182 19.42 -5.26 -10.49
CA PRO A 182 20.16 -5.07 -9.24
C PRO A 182 19.34 -4.37 -8.16
N PHE A 183 19.54 -4.78 -6.91
CA PHE A 183 18.83 -4.29 -5.75
C PHE A 183 19.82 -3.96 -4.65
N HIS A 184 19.86 -2.69 -4.24
CA HIS A 184 20.78 -2.22 -3.22
C HIS A 184 20.02 -1.79 -1.97
N ASP A 185 20.45 -2.26 -0.81
CA ASP A 185 19.81 -1.95 0.47
C ASP A 185 20.78 -2.18 1.64
N VAL A 186 20.45 -1.70 2.83
CA VAL A 186 21.30 -1.78 4.01
C VAL A 186 20.51 -2.28 5.21
N GLN A 187 21.10 -3.24 5.91
CA GLN A 187 20.66 -3.74 7.21
C GLN A 187 21.77 -3.53 8.24
N CYS A 188 21.44 -3.33 9.51
CA CYS A 188 22.40 -3.43 10.60
C CYS A 188 22.13 -4.66 11.46
N VAL A 189 23.16 -5.11 12.17
CA VAL A 189 23.05 -6.13 13.23
C VAL A 189 23.64 -5.59 14.52
N VAL A 190 22.90 -5.81 15.61
CA VAL A 190 23.26 -5.37 16.97
C VAL A 190 23.04 -6.51 17.95
N ASP A 191 23.79 -6.50 19.06
CA ASP A 191 23.59 -7.42 20.17
C ASP A 191 23.37 -6.70 21.52
N GLY A 192 23.28 -7.49 22.59
CA GLY A 192 23.18 -6.96 23.95
C GLY A 192 21.84 -6.28 24.24
N ALA A 193 21.88 -5.19 25.01
CA ALA A 193 20.66 -4.50 25.46
C ALA A 193 19.91 -3.82 24.30
N ALA A 194 20.61 -3.37 23.27
CA ALA A 194 20.00 -2.85 22.05
C ALA A 194 19.12 -3.92 21.35
N ALA A 195 19.62 -5.16 21.24
CA ALA A 195 18.83 -6.27 20.70
C ALA A 195 17.62 -6.63 21.56
N ALA A 196 17.76 -6.56 22.89
CA ALA A 196 16.65 -6.77 23.81
C ALA A 196 15.56 -5.68 23.66
N ALA A 197 15.94 -4.42 23.48
CA ALA A 197 14.99 -3.32 23.25
C ALA A 197 14.25 -3.44 21.90
N LEU A 198 14.92 -3.91 20.85
CA LEU A 198 14.25 -4.28 19.60
C LEU A 198 13.31 -5.49 19.79
N GLY A 199 13.64 -6.40 20.71
CA GLY A 199 12.77 -7.49 21.16
C GLY A 199 11.50 -6.99 21.85
N ASP A 200 11.61 -6.00 22.73
CA ASP A 200 10.46 -5.31 23.35
C ASP A 200 9.56 -4.69 22.27
N LEU A 201 10.16 -3.95 21.32
CA LEU A 201 9.44 -3.37 20.18
C LEU A 201 8.67 -4.46 19.41
N ALA A 202 9.33 -5.57 19.08
CA ALA A 202 8.69 -6.64 18.32
C ALA A 202 7.57 -7.34 19.10
N ALA A 203 7.74 -7.52 20.41
CA ALA A 203 6.72 -8.09 21.28
C ALA A 203 5.49 -7.17 21.42
N ASP A 204 5.71 -5.86 21.55
CA ASP A 204 4.66 -4.85 21.64
C ASP A 204 3.89 -4.73 20.31
N ARG A 205 4.60 -4.79 19.17
CA ARG A 205 3.97 -4.84 17.84
C ARG A 205 3.10 -6.08 17.68
N TRP A 206 3.61 -7.24 18.09
CA TRP A 206 2.84 -8.48 18.07
C TRP A 206 1.59 -8.40 18.96
N PHE A 207 1.72 -7.82 20.15
CA PHE A 207 0.57 -7.59 21.02
C PHE A 207 -0.44 -6.62 20.42
N CYS A 208 0.01 -5.50 19.86
CA CYS A 208 -0.84 -4.53 19.17
C CYS A 208 -1.65 -5.20 18.05
N ALA A 209 -1.01 -6.01 17.20
CA ALA A 209 -1.67 -6.66 16.07
C ALA A 209 -2.64 -7.77 16.50
N THR A 210 -2.28 -8.55 17.53
CA THR A 210 -2.98 -9.81 17.85
C THR A 210 -3.82 -9.80 19.12
N GLY A 211 -3.63 -8.80 19.99
CA GLY A 211 -4.17 -8.76 21.35
C GLY A 211 -3.57 -9.83 22.29
N ARG A 212 -2.47 -10.48 21.91
CA ARG A 212 -1.85 -11.58 22.67
C ARG A 212 -0.37 -11.31 22.85
N HIS A 213 0.12 -11.38 24.09
CA HIS A 213 1.55 -11.29 24.33
C HIS A 213 2.26 -12.54 23.79
N PRO A 214 3.41 -12.38 23.10
CA PRO A 214 4.26 -13.51 22.78
C PRO A 214 4.78 -14.14 24.09
N ARG A 215 5.22 -15.40 24.02
CA ARG A 215 5.81 -16.05 25.19
C ARG A 215 7.26 -15.60 25.32
N THR A 216 7.53 -14.76 26.30
CA THR A 216 8.88 -14.32 26.61
C THR A 216 9.65 -15.41 27.37
N PRO A 217 10.88 -15.76 26.95
CA PRO A 217 11.76 -16.61 27.75
C PRO A 217 12.15 -15.88 29.04
N LYS A 218 12.40 -16.63 30.12
CA LYS A 218 12.89 -16.03 31.37
C LYS A 218 14.31 -15.51 31.15
N ALA A 219 14.70 -14.43 31.83
CA ALA A 219 16.07 -13.89 31.74
C ALA A 219 17.15 -14.96 32.03
N SER A 220 16.90 -15.88 32.96
CA SER A 220 17.79 -17.00 33.27
C SER A 220 17.94 -18.03 32.13
N GLN A 221 17.02 -18.02 31.16
CA GLN A 221 17.05 -18.86 29.96
C GLN A 221 17.74 -18.15 28.80
N MET A 222 17.95 -16.84 28.90
CA MET A 222 18.71 -16.04 27.94
C MET A 222 20.20 -15.96 28.33
N GLN A 223 20.68 -16.92 29.12
CA GLN A 223 22.11 -17.14 29.36
C GLN A 223 22.53 -18.34 28.51
N GLY A 224 23.48 -18.15 27.60
CA GLY A 224 23.81 -19.20 26.62
C GLY A 224 24.85 -18.78 25.61
N ALA A 225 25.02 -19.61 24.58
CA ALA A 225 25.98 -19.41 23.51
C ALA A 225 25.68 -18.17 22.68
N ASP A 226 26.75 -17.51 22.24
CA ASP A 226 26.72 -16.34 21.38
C ASP A 226 25.93 -16.59 20.08
N ARG A 227 25.10 -15.61 19.71
CA ARG A 227 24.23 -15.66 18.52
C ARG A 227 24.79 -14.88 17.35
N TRP A 228 25.85 -14.11 17.58
CA TRP A 228 26.52 -13.37 16.53
C TRP A 228 26.98 -14.31 15.40
N PRO A 229 26.64 -13.99 14.14
CA PRO A 229 27.10 -14.77 12.99
C PRO A 229 28.63 -14.64 12.84
N GLN A 230 29.32 -15.78 12.75
CA GLN A 230 30.79 -15.85 12.77
C GLN A 230 31.42 -15.14 11.57
N GLN A 231 30.72 -15.11 10.44
CA GLN A 231 31.19 -14.45 9.22
C GLN A 231 31.07 -12.92 9.27
N VAL A 232 30.35 -12.36 10.25
CA VAL A 232 30.21 -10.91 10.39
C VAL A 232 31.28 -10.37 11.33
N ILE A 233 32.14 -9.53 10.79
CA ILE A 233 33.12 -8.76 11.58
C ILE A 233 32.42 -7.50 12.10
N PRO A 234 32.41 -7.24 13.42
CA PRO A 234 31.85 -5.99 13.96
C PRO A 234 32.60 -4.77 13.41
N ASP A 235 31.86 -3.77 12.92
CA ASP A 235 32.42 -2.47 12.53
C ASP A 235 32.89 -1.68 13.76
N VAL A 236 32.19 -1.85 14.88
CA VAL A 236 32.52 -1.23 16.15
C VAL A 236 31.96 -2.06 17.31
N THR A 237 32.70 -2.07 18.42
CA THR A 237 32.29 -2.76 19.65
C THR A 237 32.00 -1.78 20.79
N ASP A 238 31.34 -2.22 21.85
CA ASP A 238 31.21 -1.48 23.12
C ASP A 238 30.81 -0.01 22.93
N LEU A 239 29.59 0.18 22.43
CA LEU A 239 29.02 1.49 22.12
C LEU A 239 27.59 1.61 22.65
N ARG A 240 27.00 2.79 22.48
CA ARG A 240 25.58 3.00 22.71
C ARG A 240 24.86 3.19 21.39
N VAL A 241 23.69 2.60 21.28
CA VAL A 241 22.85 2.61 20.08
C VAL A 241 21.51 3.24 20.41
N GLY A 242 21.13 4.27 19.66
CA GLY A 242 19.80 4.87 19.68
C GLY A 242 18.82 4.03 18.86
N ILE A 243 17.59 3.90 19.36
CA ILE A 243 16.47 3.29 18.63
C ILE A 243 15.38 4.34 18.51
N SER A 244 14.96 4.65 17.28
CA SER A 244 13.95 5.66 16.98
C SER A 244 12.80 5.05 16.19
N ARG A 245 11.58 5.54 16.41
CA ARG A 245 10.37 4.97 15.83
C ARG A 245 9.50 6.02 15.17
N THR A 246 8.72 5.57 14.19
CA THR A 246 7.48 6.26 13.78
C THR A 246 6.31 5.36 14.12
N PHE A 247 5.28 5.91 14.74
CA PHE A 247 3.98 5.27 14.89
C PHE A 247 2.89 6.30 14.59
N PRO A 248 1.90 5.95 13.78
CA PRO A 248 0.80 6.86 13.50
C PRO A 248 0.02 7.18 14.77
N GLN A 249 -0.54 8.39 14.79
CA GLN A 249 -1.55 8.74 15.78
C GLN A 249 -2.75 7.79 15.69
N ARG A 250 -3.26 7.39 16.85
CA ARG A 250 -4.46 6.56 17.01
C ARG A 250 -5.47 7.30 17.88
N ASP A 251 -6.73 6.87 17.82
CA ASP A 251 -7.79 7.44 18.66
C ASP A 251 -7.47 7.37 20.16
N ASP A 252 -6.69 6.35 20.56
CA ASP A 252 -6.35 6.04 21.95
C ASP A 252 -4.92 6.43 22.37
N ALA A 253 -4.09 6.91 21.45
CA ALA A 253 -2.69 7.25 21.75
C ALA A 253 -2.11 8.30 20.78
N PRO A 254 -1.27 9.24 21.27
CA PRO A 254 -0.57 10.18 20.40
C PRO A 254 0.38 9.46 19.45
N GLY A 255 0.61 10.04 18.27
CA GLY A 255 1.61 9.55 17.34
C GLY A 255 3.03 9.68 17.90
N ILE A 256 3.93 8.80 17.45
CA ILE A 256 5.35 8.80 17.79
C ILE A 256 6.10 9.21 16.53
N ASN A 257 6.88 10.29 16.60
CA ASN A 257 7.59 10.86 15.45
C ASN A 257 9.09 11.06 15.77
N GLU A 258 9.69 10.10 16.48
CA GLU A 258 11.09 10.19 16.93
C GLU A 258 12.05 10.24 15.74
N ILE A 259 11.79 9.45 14.69
CA ILE A 259 12.62 9.43 13.47
C ILE A 259 12.57 10.80 12.76
N ARG A 260 11.39 11.43 12.69
CA ARG A 260 11.26 12.78 12.13
C ARG A 260 12.15 13.78 12.87
N ALA A 261 12.08 13.78 14.20
CA ALA A 261 12.92 14.63 15.03
C ALA A 261 14.42 14.31 14.88
N LEU A 262 14.79 13.04 14.76
CA LEU A 262 16.17 12.60 14.51
C LEU A 262 16.74 13.20 13.23
N TYR A 263 15.99 13.12 12.12
CA TYR A 263 16.45 13.66 10.84
C TYR A 263 16.62 15.17 10.90
N VAL A 264 15.63 15.90 11.45
CA VAL A 264 15.72 17.37 11.58
C VAL A 264 16.90 17.78 12.46
N ASP A 265 17.06 17.16 13.63
CA ASP A 265 18.16 17.45 14.54
C ASP A 265 19.53 17.15 13.93
N ALA A 266 19.66 16.01 13.24
CA ALA A 266 20.92 15.62 12.61
C ALA A 266 21.29 16.55 11.44
N ILE A 267 20.32 16.93 10.60
CA ILE A 267 20.52 17.90 9.51
C ILE A 267 20.92 19.26 10.08
N ALA A 268 20.26 19.72 11.15
CA ALA A 268 20.57 20.97 11.82
C ALA A 268 21.99 20.97 12.44
N ALA A 269 22.47 19.83 12.91
CA ALA A 269 23.79 19.68 13.52
C ALA A 269 24.93 19.56 12.50
N ALA A 270 24.64 19.18 11.25
CA ALA A 270 25.63 18.92 10.21
C ALA A 270 26.52 20.12 9.91
N ARG A 271 27.84 19.90 9.87
CA ARG A 271 28.84 20.96 9.63
C ARG A 271 29.52 20.85 8.28
N GLU A 272 29.92 19.65 7.89
CA GLU A 272 30.74 19.44 6.71
C GLU A 272 29.95 18.74 5.62
N ASN A 273 29.37 17.56 5.91
CA ASN A 273 28.79 16.69 4.91
C ASN A 273 27.57 15.92 5.45
N ILE A 274 26.56 15.76 4.61
CA ILE A 274 25.44 14.85 4.81
C ILE A 274 25.44 13.89 3.62
N TYR A 275 25.63 12.60 3.90
CA TYR A 275 25.48 11.54 2.93
C TYR A 275 24.21 10.74 3.23
N LEU A 276 23.35 10.58 2.23
CA LEU A 276 22.12 9.82 2.36
C LEU A 276 22.00 8.80 1.24
N GLU A 277 21.44 7.66 1.56
CA GLU A 277 20.84 6.76 0.59
C GLU A 277 19.37 6.60 0.93
N ASN A 278 18.48 6.88 -0.01
CA ASN A 278 17.06 6.71 0.22
C ASN A 278 16.26 6.34 -1.03
N GLN A 279 15.34 5.40 -0.85
CA GLN A 279 14.40 4.97 -1.89
C GLN A 279 13.55 6.12 -2.43
N TYR A 280 13.04 6.98 -1.54
CA TYR A 280 12.18 8.10 -1.90
C TYR A 280 12.74 9.40 -1.35
N PHE A 281 12.45 10.50 -2.04
CA PHE A 281 12.67 11.85 -1.57
C PHE A 281 11.45 12.70 -1.94
N SER A 282 10.55 12.89 -0.99
CA SER A 282 9.20 13.47 -1.20
C SER A 282 8.71 14.29 -0.01
N SER A 283 9.43 14.27 1.11
CA SER A 283 9.08 15.06 2.29
C SER A 283 9.55 16.50 2.16
N GLY A 284 8.58 17.43 2.07
CA GLY A 284 8.85 18.86 2.11
C GLY A 284 9.54 19.31 3.41
N LEU A 285 9.28 18.62 4.54
CA LEU A 285 9.91 18.91 5.83
C LEU A 285 11.43 18.69 5.79
N ILE A 286 11.87 17.61 5.13
CA ILE A 286 13.31 17.35 4.95
C ILE A 286 13.92 18.31 3.93
N ALA A 287 13.19 18.64 2.87
CA ALA A 287 13.62 19.65 1.91
C ALA A 287 13.82 21.01 2.58
N GLU A 288 12.90 21.47 3.43
CA GLU A 288 13.02 22.72 4.18
C GLU A 288 14.24 22.71 5.13
N ALA A 289 14.49 21.57 5.79
CA ALA A 289 15.68 21.40 6.63
C ALA A 289 16.97 21.50 5.81
N PHE A 290 17.03 20.86 4.64
CA PHE A 290 18.16 21.01 3.71
C PHE A 290 18.30 22.44 3.20
N GLU A 291 17.21 23.07 2.76
CA GLU A 291 17.18 24.45 2.26
C GLU A 291 17.77 25.41 3.29
N THR A 292 17.37 25.27 4.56
CA THR A 292 17.90 26.07 5.67
C THR A 292 19.42 25.94 5.77
N ARG A 293 19.95 24.72 5.68
CA ARG A 293 21.40 24.46 5.71
C ARG A 293 22.11 25.00 4.47
N LEU A 294 21.52 24.85 3.27
CA LEU A 294 22.10 25.28 2.00
C LEU A 294 22.14 26.80 1.82
N ARG A 295 21.29 27.55 2.54
CA ARG A 295 21.32 29.02 2.55
C ARG A 295 22.44 29.61 3.41
N GLU A 296 23.03 28.82 4.30
CA GLU A 296 24.11 29.31 5.16
C GLU A 296 25.44 29.39 4.39
N PRO A 297 26.27 30.43 4.58
CA PRO A 297 27.55 30.55 3.89
C PRO A 297 28.43 29.31 4.02
N ASP A 298 28.53 28.78 5.25
CA ASP A 298 29.34 27.60 5.59
C ASP A 298 28.50 26.33 5.81
N GLY A 299 27.32 26.24 5.19
CA GLY A 299 26.50 25.03 5.19
C GLY A 299 27.21 23.79 4.62
N PRO A 300 26.75 22.57 4.97
CA PRO A 300 27.36 21.30 4.58
C PRO A 300 27.09 20.95 3.11
N ASP A 301 27.90 20.04 2.57
CA ASP A 301 27.55 19.32 1.34
C ASP A 301 26.46 18.30 1.61
N ILE A 302 25.56 18.10 0.65
CA ILE A 302 24.47 17.13 0.73
C ILE A 302 24.54 16.24 -0.51
N ALA A 303 24.93 14.99 -0.30
CA ALA A 303 24.96 13.93 -1.31
C ALA A 303 23.82 12.94 -1.04
N LEU A 304 22.80 12.93 -1.91
CA LEU A 304 21.67 12.01 -1.80
C LEU A 304 21.72 10.98 -2.94
N VAL A 305 21.90 9.71 -2.61
CA VAL A 305 21.81 8.59 -3.55
C VAL A 305 20.37 8.05 -3.54
N SER A 306 19.75 7.98 -4.71
CA SER A 306 18.41 7.45 -4.88
C SER A 306 18.27 6.70 -6.20
N ARG A 307 17.15 6.01 -6.38
CA ARG A 307 16.82 5.27 -7.61
C ARG A 307 16.56 6.23 -8.78
N ARG A 308 16.83 5.80 -10.01
CA ARG A 308 16.56 6.66 -11.19
C ARG A 308 15.06 6.80 -11.46
N THR A 309 14.36 5.69 -11.59
CA THR A 309 12.93 5.61 -11.89
C THR A 309 12.18 4.91 -10.77
N GLU A 310 10.92 5.29 -10.54
CA GLU A 310 10.05 4.68 -9.52
C GLU A 310 9.45 3.33 -9.97
N SER A 311 8.95 2.53 -9.02
CA SER A 311 8.42 1.19 -9.35
C SER A 311 7.00 1.32 -9.85
N GLY A 312 6.83 1.17 -11.16
CA GLY A 312 5.52 1.18 -11.78
C GLY A 312 4.96 2.58 -12.00
N TRP A 313 4.00 2.64 -12.91
CA TRP A 313 3.47 3.89 -13.47
C TRP A 313 2.85 4.84 -12.43
N LEU A 314 2.29 4.31 -11.34
CA LEU A 314 1.60 5.12 -10.33
C LEU A 314 2.58 5.83 -9.39
N GLU A 315 3.63 5.13 -8.95
CA GLU A 315 4.67 5.74 -8.10
C GLU A 315 5.45 6.80 -8.89
N GLU A 316 5.73 6.55 -10.17
CA GLU A 316 6.39 7.51 -11.05
C GLU A 316 5.55 8.76 -11.26
N ALA A 317 4.24 8.60 -11.47
CA ALA A 317 3.29 9.71 -11.62
C ALA A 317 2.93 10.42 -10.30
N SER A 318 3.49 10.00 -9.16
CA SER A 318 3.25 10.63 -7.84
C SER A 318 4.55 11.00 -7.14
N MET A 319 5.26 10.04 -6.56
CA MET A 319 6.52 10.22 -5.83
C MET A 319 7.61 10.83 -6.71
N GLY A 320 7.69 10.41 -7.97
CA GLY A 320 8.63 10.96 -8.95
C GLY A 320 8.44 12.46 -9.19
N VAL A 321 7.18 12.91 -9.20
CA VAL A 321 6.81 14.32 -9.38
C VAL A 321 7.17 15.14 -8.14
N LEU A 322 6.83 14.64 -6.95
CA LEU A 322 7.20 15.29 -5.69
C LEU A 322 8.72 15.46 -5.57
N ARG A 323 9.49 14.42 -5.89
CA ARG A 323 10.95 14.47 -5.90
C ARG A 323 11.48 15.55 -6.82
N ALA A 324 10.94 15.65 -8.04
CA ALA A 324 11.38 16.66 -9.00
C ALA A 324 11.08 18.09 -8.52
N ARG A 325 9.92 18.32 -7.88
CA ARG A 325 9.58 19.62 -7.29
C ARG A 325 10.58 20.00 -6.20
N LEU A 326 10.82 19.11 -5.23
CA LEU A 326 11.76 19.36 -4.13
C LEU A 326 13.20 19.56 -4.63
N CYS A 327 13.65 18.78 -5.62
CA CYS A 327 14.97 18.96 -6.21
C CYS A 327 15.12 20.30 -6.94
N ARG A 328 14.04 20.81 -7.56
CA ARG A 328 14.04 22.15 -8.17
C ARG A 328 14.18 23.23 -7.11
N GLU A 329 13.35 23.14 -6.06
CA GLU A 329 13.37 24.08 -4.92
C GLU A 329 14.75 24.15 -4.24
N LEU A 330 15.36 23.00 -3.95
CA LEU A 330 16.69 22.94 -3.32
C LEU A 330 17.78 23.55 -4.20
N ARG A 331 17.74 23.31 -5.52
CA ARG A 331 18.70 23.89 -6.46
C ARG A 331 18.55 25.41 -6.56
N ASP A 332 17.33 25.92 -6.55
CA ASP A 332 17.08 27.36 -6.58
C ASP A 332 17.55 28.04 -5.28
N ALA A 333 17.59 27.30 -4.17
CA ALA A 333 18.08 27.77 -2.87
C ALA A 333 19.58 27.58 -2.63
N ASP A 334 20.29 26.89 -3.52
CA ASP A 334 21.70 26.47 -3.37
C ASP A 334 22.62 27.08 -4.44
N PRO A 335 23.00 28.38 -4.29
CA PRO A 335 23.85 29.05 -5.27
C PRO A 335 25.26 28.47 -5.35
N GLU A 336 25.72 27.75 -4.31
CA GLU A 336 27.05 27.18 -4.19
C GLU A 336 27.14 25.74 -4.75
N GLY A 337 26.01 25.14 -5.14
CA GLY A 337 25.97 23.78 -5.72
C GLY A 337 26.38 22.67 -4.75
N ARG A 338 26.02 22.80 -3.48
CA ARG A 338 26.29 21.85 -2.40
C ARG A 338 25.30 20.69 -2.30
N PHE A 339 24.13 20.77 -2.93
CA PHE A 339 23.18 19.67 -3.02
C PHE A 339 23.31 18.93 -4.35
N GLN A 340 23.52 17.61 -4.27
CA GLN A 340 23.54 16.75 -5.44
C GLN A 340 22.75 15.47 -5.20
N LEU A 341 21.74 15.25 -6.05
CA LEU A 341 21.07 13.96 -6.20
C LEU A 341 21.89 13.09 -7.16
N TYR A 342 22.18 11.86 -6.74
CA TYR A 342 22.87 10.84 -7.52
C TYR A 342 21.98 9.62 -7.75
N CYS A 343 22.19 8.96 -8.88
CA CYS A 343 21.68 7.63 -9.14
C CYS A 343 22.83 6.70 -9.48
N PRO A 344 22.88 5.48 -8.94
CA PRO A 344 23.88 4.52 -9.36
C PRO A 344 23.68 4.12 -10.82
N HIS A 345 24.79 4.04 -11.54
CA HIS A 345 24.85 3.51 -12.89
C HIS A 345 25.59 2.18 -12.86
N VAL A 346 24.98 1.16 -13.45
CA VAL A 346 25.56 -0.17 -13.63
C VAL A 346 25.75 -0.38 -15.14
N PRO A 347 26.98 -0.68 -15.60
CA PRO A 347 27.24 -1.00 -17.00
C PRO A 347 26.37 -2.18 -17.48
N ASP A 348 26.03 -2.19 -18.77
CA ASP A 348 25.28 -3.26 -19.43
C ASP A 348 23.85 -3.50 -18.91
N LEU A 349 23.31 -2.62 -18.05
CA LEU A 349 21.97 -2.75 -17.49
C LEU A 349 20.83 -2.29 -18.45
N GLY A 350 21.19 -1.66 -19.57
CA GLY A 350 20.23 -1.12 -20.55
C GLY A 350 19.38 0.01 -19.96
N ASP A 351 18.06 -0.04 -20.18
CA ASP A 351 17.11 0.97 -19.67
C ASP A 351 16.70 0.73 -18.21
N ALA A 352 17.08 -0.41 -17.62
CA ALA A 352 16.81 -0.68 -16.21
C ALA A 352 17.74 0.14 -15.31
N CYS A 353 17.34 0.33 -14.06
CA CYS A 353 18.19 0.94 -13.04
C CYS A 353 18.33 0.02 -11.82
N MET A 354 19.41 0.23 -11.07
CA MET A 354 19.56 -0.38 -9.75
C MET A 354 18.48 0.20 -8.83
N ASN A 355 17.77 -0.68 -8.13
CA ASN A 355 16.78 -0.26 -7.15
C ASN A 355 17.47 0.06 -5.82
N VAL A 356 17.71 1.34 -5.57
CA VAL A 356 18.19 1.83 -4.27
C VAL A 356 17.02 1.81 -3.30
N HIS A 357 17.02 0.85 -2.39
CA HIS A 357 15.99 0.65 -1.36
C HIS A 357 16.50 0.97 0.05
N SER A 358 17.79 1.26 0.22
CA SER A 358 18.37 1.67 1.50
C SER A 358 17.69 2.90 2.10
N LYS A 359 17.77 3.01 3.42
CA LYS A 359 17.37 4.20 4.20
C LYS A 359 18.46 4.51 5.21
N VAL A 360 19.52 5.13 4.70
CA VAL A 360 20.75 5.43 5.44
C VAL A 360 20.98 6.94 5.44
N MET A 361 21.44 7.46 6.57
CA MET A 361 21.97 8.82 6.65
C MET A 361 23.22 8.82 7.54
N ALA A 362 24.31 9.34 6.98
CA ALA A 362 25.54 9.64 7.69
C ALA A 362 25.74 11.17 7.72
N VAL A 363 25.97 11.71 8.91
CA VAL A 363 26.22 13.15 9.10
C VAL A 363 27.65 13.31 9.63
N ASP A 364 28.44 14.03 8.84
CA ASP A 364 29.87 14.23 9.02
C ASP A 364 30.56 12.87 9.22
N ASP A 365 31.14 12.65 10.38
CA ASP A 365 31.52 11.33 10.89
C ASP A 365 30.99 11.14 12.32
N HIS A 366 29.92 11.88 12.66
CA HIS A 366 29.40 11.98 14.02
C HIS A 366 28.18 11.10 14.24
N LEU A 367 27.35 10.89 13.20
CA LEU A 367 26.13 10.12 13.31
C LEU A 367 25.91 9.24 12.08
N LEU A 368 25.49 8.00 12.30
CA LEU A 368 24.97 7.10 11.27
C LEU A 368 23.64 6.52 11.72
N THR A 369 22.60 6.65 10.90
CA THR A 369 21.32 5.98 11.12
C THR A 369 20.98 5.05 9.96
N ILE A 370 20.50 3.85 10.29
CA ILE A 370 20.05 2.80 9.37
C ILE A 370 18.67 2.34 9.82
N GLY A 371 17.71 2.22 8.91
CA GLY A 371 16.38 1.78 9.29
C GLY A 371 15.43 1.55 8.13
N SER A 372 14.14 1.66 8.41
CA SER A 372 13.08 1.43 7.43
C SER A 372 12.45 2.71 6.87
N ALA A 373 12.71 3.87 7.48
CA ALA A 373 12.05 5.13 7.17
C ALA A 373 12.58 5.81 5.90
N ASN A 374 11.70 5.99 4.91
CA ASN A 374 12.00 6.76 3.71
C ASN A 374 12.03 8.27 3.99
N LEU A 375 12.62 9.09 3.10
CA LEU A 375 12.47 10.55 3.14
C LEU A 375 11.10 10.96 2.56
N SER A 376 10.05 10.38 3.11
CA SER A 376 8.65 10.63 2.79
C SER A 376 7.89 11.02 4.06
N ASN A 377 6.88 11.86 3.89
CA ASN A 377 5.99 12.28 4.96
C ASN A 377 5.34 11.07 5.63
N ARG A 378 4.98 10.05 4.86
CA ARG A 378 4.40 8.81 5.39
C ARG A 378 5.33 8.12 6.39
N SER A 379 6.62 7.97 6.08
CA SER A 379 7.59 7.35 7.01
C SER A 379 7.85 8.22 8.25
N PHE A 380 7.55 9.52 8.21
CA PHE A 380 7.75 10.44 9.33
C PHE A 380 6.53 10.65 10.23
N GLY A 381 5.35 10.13 9.88
CA GLY A 381 4.16 10.28 10.74
C GLY A 381 3.01 9.28 10.54
N LEU A 382 2.99 8.51 9.46
CA LEU A 382 1.87 7.62 9.13
C LEU A 382 2.21 6.13 9.20
N ASP A 383 3.28 5.71 8.55
CA ASP A 383 3.70 4.30 8.53
C ASP A 383 4.46 3.96 9.82
N THR A 384 4.33 2.73 10.32
CA THR A 384 5.18 2.32 11.45
C THR A 384 6.59 2.06 10.95
N GLU A 385 7.58 2.72 11.53
CA GLU A 385 8.99 2.64 11.11
C GLU A 385 9.92 2.39 12.31
N CYS A 386 11.16 1.96 12.04
CA CYS A 386 12.20 1.77 13.04
C CYS A 386 13.58 2.08 12.45
N ASN A 387 14.33 2.92 13.15
CA ASN A 387 15.72 3.23 12.86
C ASN A 387 16.62 2.88 14.05
N VAL A 388 17.84 2.47 13.72
CA VAL A 388 18.95 2.22 14.64
C VAL A 388 20.04 3.24 14.32
N THR A 389 20.53 3.92 15.34
CA THR A 389 21.47 5.05 15.19
C THR A 389 22.66 4.89 16.10
N ILE A 390 23.85 5.15 15.57
CA ILE A 390 25.09 5.29 16.36
C ILE A 390 25.55 6.74 16.30
N GLU A 391 26.10 7.20 17.42
CA GLU A 391 26.60 8.55 17.60
C GLU A 391 28.02 8.48 18.18
N ALA A 392 28.95 9.23 17.60
CA ALA A 392 30.33 9.27 18.07
C ALA A 392 30.44 9.89 19.47
N ASN A 393 29.75 11.01 19.72
CA ASN A 393 29.73 11.70 21.01
C ASN A 393 31.15 11.88 21.60
N GLY A 394 32.09 12.29 20.75
CA GLY A 394 33.51 12.47 21.08
C GLY A 394 34.39 11.20 21.06
N ASP A 395 33.83 9.99 20.88
CA ASP A 395 34.62 8.77 20.71
C ASP A 395 35.15 8.66 19.28
N ALA A 396 36.47 8.88 19.12
CA ALA A 396 37.17 8.82 17.85
C ALA A 396 37.07 7.46 17.14
N ARG A 397 36.91 6.36 17.89
CA ARG A 397 36.77 5.01 17.33
C ARG A 397 35.40 4.84 16.67
N ILE A 398 34.34 5.35 17.30
CA ILE A 398 32.99 5.33 16.72
C ILE A 398 32.95 6.28 15.51
N ALA A 399 33.57 7.45 15.58
CA ALA A 399 33.67 8.36 14.45
C ALA A 399 34.39 7.73 13.24
N ALA A 400 35.51 7.04 13.48
CA ALA A 400 36.22 6.31 12.44
C ALA A 400 35.38 5.16 11.83
N ALA A 401 34.58 4.46 12.66
CA ALA A 401 33.67 3.42 12.18
C ALA A 401 32.54 4.01 11.31
N ILE A 402 31.94 5.14 11.71
CA ILE A 402 30.93 5.86 10.92
C ILE A 402 31.51 6.27 9.56
N ARG A 403 32.71 6.86 9.55
CA ARG A 403 33.44 7.21 8.31
C ARG A 403 33.63 5.97 7.43
N SER A 404 34.17 4.89 7.99
CA SER A 404 34.46 3.66 7.24
C SER A 404 33.20 3.02 6.64
N MET A 405 32.07 3.06 7.35
CA MET A 405 30.79 2.57 6.84
C MET A 405 30.26 3.44 5.69
N ARG A 406 30.28 4.77 5.82
CA ARG A 406 29.94 5.68 4.72
C ARG A 406 30.82 5.42 3.50
N ASP A 407 32.13 5.34 3.71
CA ASP A 407 33.11 5.15 2.65
C ASP A 407 32.94 3.80 1.96
N ARG A 408 32.55 2.74 2.69
CA ARG A 408 32.20 1.42 2.12
C ARG A 408 31.06 1.52 1.11
N LEU A 409 29.99 2.26 1.43
CA LEU A 409 28.85 2.48 0.54
C LEU A 409 29.26 3.28 -0.70
N LEU A 410 30.04 4.35 -0.52
CA LEU A 410 30.57 5.15 -1.64
C LEU A 410 31.48 4.34 -2.55
N CYS A 411 32.42 3.59 -1.98
CA CYS A 411 33.32 2.69 -2.71
C CYS A 411 32.55 1.64 -3.52
N GLU A 412 31.48 1.09 -2.95
CA GLU A 412 30.60 0.16 -3.65
C GLU A 412 29.97 0.83 -4.89
N HIS A 413 29.25 1.94 -4.73
CA HIS A 413 28.58 2.61 -5.85
C HIS A 413 29.53 3.12 -6.93
N LEU A 414 30.74 3.53 -6.55
CA LEU A 414 31.77 4.04 -7.47
C LEU A 414 32.69 2.95 -8.04
N ALA A 415 32.60 1.72 -7.51
CA ALA A 415 33.55 0.63 -7.76
C ALA A 415 35.02 1.03 -7.53
N VAL A 416 35.29 1.91 -6.58
CA VAL A 416 36.65 2.39 -6.24
C VAL A 416 37.16 1.72 -4.98
N THR A 417 38.48 1.71 -4.81
CA THR A 417 39.13 1.32 -3.56
C THR A 417 38.99 2.41 -2.49
N THR A 418 39.16 2.03 -1.23
CA THR A 418 39.19 2.97 -0.10
C THR A 418 40.34 3.96 -0.22
N GLU A 419 41.45 3.54 -0.80
CA GLU A 419 42.64 4.36 -1.06
C GLU A 419 42.34 5.44 -2.11
N GLU A 420 41.69 5.09 -3.23
CA GLU A 420 41.25 6.05 -4.24
C GLU A 420 40.26 7.07 -3.66
N LEU A 421 39.30 6.63 -2.85
CA LEU A 421 38.35 7.53 -2.19
C LEU A 421 39.04 8.46 -1.19
N THR A 422 39.95 7.91 -0.38
CA THR A 422 40.73 8.70 0.57
C THR A 422 41.55 9.76 -0.16
N GLN A 423 42.22 9.38 -1.25
CA GLN A 423 43.01 10.29 -2.08
C GLN A 423 42.14 11.39 -2.72
N ALA A 424 40.93 11.06 -3.16
CA ALA A 424 40.00 12.07 -3.68
C ALA A 424 39.49 13.03 -2.60
N LEU A 425 39.53 12.64 -1.33
CA LEU A 425 39.22 13.48 -0.16
C LEU A 425 40.47 14.17 0.42
N GLU A 426 41.68 13.87 -0.08
CA GLU A 426 42.91 14.55 0.32
C GLU A 426 42.88 16.02 -0.13
N GLY A 427 43.25 16.94 0.77
CA GLY A 427 43.14 18.39 0.53
C GLY A 427 41.81 19.01 0.98
N LYS A 428 40.91 18.21 1.58
CA LYS A 428 39.56 18.62 2.04
C LYS A 428 38.67 19.21 0.94
N PRO A 429 38.61 18.64 -0.28
CA PRO A 429 37.55 18.98 -1.19
C PRO A 429 36.21 18.57 -0.56
N ARG A 430 35.18 19.32 -0.93
CA ARG A 430 33.81 19.05 -0.50
C ARG A 430 33.36 17.68 -1.03
N LEU A 431 32.50 16.97 -0.30
CA LEU A 431 32.13 15.58 -0.65
C LEU A 431 31.68 15.43 -2.11
N ASN A 432 30.81 16.31 -2.60
CA ASN A 432 30.31 16.23 -3.98
C ASN A 432 31.41 16.44 -5.03
N GLN A 433 32.45 17.23 -4.70
CA GLN A 433 33.61 17.41 -5.57
C GLN A 433 34.45 16.13 -5.65
N ALA A 434 34.70 15.47 -4.51
CA ALA A 434 35.40 14.19 -4.49
C ALA A 434 34.65 13.12 -5.29
N LEU A 435 33.31 13.06 -5.15
CA LEU A 435 32.47 12.15 -5.93
C LEU A 435 32.53 12.44 -7.44
N ALA A 436 32.58 13.72 -7.83
CA ALA A 436 32.75 14.11 -9.23
C ALA A 436 34.12 13.72 -9.79
N MET A 437 35.20 13.80 -8.99
CA MET A 437 36.54 13.36 -9.39
C MET A 437 36.64 11.85 -9.59
N LEU A 438 35.84 11.07 -8.83
CA LEU A 438 35.78 9.61 -8.91
C LEU A 438 34.78 9.09 -9.95
N HIS A 439 34.12 9.98 -10.69
CA HIS A 439 33.13 9.60 -11.69
C HIS A 439 33.76 8.81 -12.85
N ARG A 440 33.17 7.66 -13.20
CA ARG A 440 33.66 6.75 -14.25
C ARG A 440 32.59 6.54 -15.34
N PRO A 441 32.63 7.27 -16.47
CA PRO A 441 31.56 7.26 -17.47
C PRO A 441 31.26 5.89 -18.09
N GLU A 442 32.28 5.06 -18.28
CA GLU A 442 32.17 3.73 -18.88
C GLU A 442 32.04 2.61 -17.85
N GLY A 443 32.05 2.94 -16.55
CA GLY A 443 32.07 1.97 -15.45
C GLY A 443 30.90 2.13 -14.49
N ARG A 444 30.87 1.29 -13.45
CA ARG A 444 29.94 1.48 -12.33
C ARG A 444 30.31 2.77 -11.61
N THR A 445 29.33 3.66 -11.44
CA THR A 445 29.56 5.00 -10.89
C THR A 445 28.28 5.59 -10.32
N LEU A 446 28.40 6.62 -9.48
CA LEU A 446 27.30 7.54 -9.20
C LEU A 446 27.18 8.56 -10.33
N GLN A 447 25.97 8.69 -10.88
CA GLN A 447 25.64 9.69 -11.90
C GLN A 447 24.80 10.82 -11.28
N PRO A 448 25.21 12.08 -11.39
CA PRO A 448 24.35 13.22 -11.09
C PRO A 448 23.01 13.10 -11.81
N PHE A 449 21.91 13.26 -11.08
CA PHE A 449 20.57 13.12 -11.63
C PHE A 449 19.74 14.38 -11.35
N THR A 450 19.14 14.92 -12.40
CA THR A 450 18.14 15.99 -12.32
C THR A 450 16.81 15.43 -12.78
N PRO A 451 15.88 15.12 -11.86
CA PRO A 451 14.55 14.69 -12.22
C PRO A 451 13.84 15.83 -12.98
N THR A 452 13.21 15.51 -14.10
CA THR A 452 12.38 16.44 -14.87
C THR A 452 10.94 15.93 -14.88
N VAL A 453 9.98 16.87 -14.83
CA VAL A 453 8.56 16.57 -14.95
C VAL A 453 7.99 17.48 -16.03
N PRO A 454 7.31 16.94 -17.05
CA PRO A 454 6.59 17.74 -18.02
C PRO A 454 5.56 18.66 -17.32
N GLU A 455 5.46 19.93 -17.73
CA GLU A 455 4.61 20.92 -17.06
C GLU A 455 3.13 20.51 -17.00
N ASP A 456 2.65 19.77 -18.01
CA ASP A 456 1.29 19.25 -18.06
C ASP A 456 1.02 18.13 -17.05
N VAL A 457 2.03 17.30 -16.77
CA VAL A 457 2.00 16.28 -15.71
C VAL A 457 2.09 16.95 -14.35
N ASP A 458 2.99 17.93 -14.20
CA ASP A 458 3.17 18.68 -12.95
C ASP A 458 1.85 19.38 -12.54
N ALA A 459 1.19 20.07 -13.47
CA ALA A 459 -0.07 20.76 -13.21
C ALA A 459 -1.27 19.83 -12.92
N ALA A 460 -1.20 18.56 -13.34
CA ALA A 460 -2.27 17.59 -13.16
C ALA A 460 -2.16 16.80 -11.85
N VAL A 461 -1.00 16.84 -11.18
CA VAL A 461 -0.69 16.04 -10.00
C VAL A 461 -1.07 16.81 -8.72
N PRO A 462 -1.91 16.22 -7.84
CA PRO A 462 -2.36 16.86 -6.60
C PRO A 462 -1.22 17.27 -5.65
N ASP A 463 -1.56 18.07 -4.63
CA ASP A 463 -0.62 18.45 -3.58
C ASP A 463 -0.04 17.25 -2.83
N ALA A 464 1.19 17.42 -2.32
CA ALA A 464 1.95 16.39 -1.62
C ALA A 464 1.17 15.77 -0.46
N ALA A 465 0.35 16.55 0.24
CA ALA A 465 -0.47 16.08 1.36
C ALA A 465 -1.46 14.96 0.98
N LEU A 466 -1.88 14.89 -0.29
CA LEU A 466 -2.79 13.84 -0.77
C LEU A 466 -2.05 12.57 -1.23
N LEU A 467 -0.85 12.74 -1.80
CA LEU A 467 -0.06 11.65 -2.38
C LEU A 467 0.86 10.99 -1.35
N ASP A 468 1.45 11.79 -0.47
CA ASP A 468 2.37 11.41 0.61
C ASP A 468 1.91 12.08 1.92
N PRO A 469 0.82 11.57 2.53
CA PRO A 469 0.27 12.13 3.77
C PRO A 469 1.17 11.84 4.98
N ILE A 470 1.36 12.84 5.84
CA ILE A 470 2.08 12.69 7.13
C ILE A 470 1.17 12.19 8.26
N GLU A 471 -0.14 12.45 8.17
CA GLU A 471 -1.13 12.07 9.17
C GLU A 471 -2.17 11.12 8.56
N PRO A 472 -2.86 10.31 9.40
CA PRO A 472 -3.95 9.47 8.93
C PRO A 472 -4.97 10.28 8.17
N ILE A 473 -5.28 9.87 6.95
CA ILE A 473 -6.16 10.66 6.12
C ILE A 473 -7.58 10.60 6.68
N ASP A 474 -8.13 11.75 7.08
CA ASP A 474 -9.54 11.84 7.40
C ASP A 474 -10.35 11.60 6.12
N THR A 475 -11.10 10.51 6.11
CA THR A 475 -11.90 10.11 4.96
C THR A 475 -12.96 11.17 4.63
N ASP A 476 -13.35 11.99 5.62
CA ASP A 476 -14.31 13.07 5.47
C ASP A 476 -13.66 14.33 4.85
N GLN A 477 -12.37 14.59 5.10
CA GLN A 477 -11.59 15.64 4.39
C GLN A 477 -11.33 15.28 2.93
N ILE A 478 -10.94 14.03 2.61
CA ILE A 478 -10.87 13.57 1.22
C ILE A 478 -12.22 13.76 0.54
N MET A 479 -13.32 13.37 1.18
CA MET A 479 -14.64 13.56 0.58
C MET A 479 -14.97 15.04 0.38
N ALA A 480 -14.54 15.94 1.27
CA ALA A 480 -14.72 17.39 1.09
C ALA A 480 -13.87 17.94 -0.06
N GLU A 481 -12.63 17.48 -0.21
CA GLU A 481 -11.65 17.95 -1.21
C GLU A 481 -11.96 17.38 -2.62
N PHE A 482 -12.39 16.12 -2.69
CA PHE A 482 -12.93 15.48 -3.91
C PHE A 482 -14.31 16.04 -4.31
N VAL A 483 -15.05 16.65 -3.38
CA VAL A 483 -16.30 17.36 -3.68
C VAL A 483 -16.02 18.80 -4.17
N SER A 484 -14.86 19.38 -3.84
CA SER A 484 -14.46 20.70 -4.35
C SER A 484 -13.78 20.69 -5.72
N ASN A 485 -13.10 19.61 -6.13
CA ASN A 485 -12.47 19.51 -7.44
C ASN A 485 -13.06 18.35 -8.28
N GLU A 486 -13.95 18.68 -9.22
CA GLU A 486 -14.41 17.75 -10.27
C GLU A 486 -13.25 17.43 -11.25
N VAL A 487 -12.32 16.55 -10.86
CA VAL A 487 -11.41 15.86 -11.80
C VAL A 487 -11.59 14.36 -11.69
N ARG A 488 -11.78 13.72 -12.84
CA ARG A 488 -12.40 12.40 -13.04
C ARG A 488 -11.39 11.24 -12.95
N PRO A 489 -11.73 10.08 -12.34
CA PRO A 489 -11.10 8.80 -12.68
C PRO A 489 -11.86 8.18 -13.86
N GLN A 490 -11.44 8.49 -15.09
CA GLN A 490 -12.14 8.04 -16.30
C GLN A 490 -11.47 6.92 -17.10
N VAL A 491 -10.24 6.51 -16.78
CA VAL A 491 -9.52 5.51 -17.58
C VAL A 491 -9.62 4.12 -16.96
N ALA A 492 -9.33 3.95 -15.67
CA ALA A 492 -9.37 2.65 -15.00
C ALA A 492 -10.76 2.00 -15.05
N ASN A 493 -11.83 2.77 -14.81
CA ASN A 493 -13.20 2.26 -14.92
C ASN A 493 -13.60 1.95 -16.37
N ARG A 494 -13.06 2.65 -17.37
CA ARG A 494 -13.33 2.34 -18.78
C ARG A 494 -12.60 1.07 -19.22
N VAL A 495 -11.34 0.90 -18.81
CA VAL A 495 -10.53 -0.28 -19.13
C VAL A 495 -11.06 -1.52 -18.39
N ALA A 496 -11.44 -1.40 -17.11
CA ALA A 496 -12.05 -2.49 -16.36
C ALA A 496 -13.40 -2.91 -16.94
N VAL A 497 -14.24 -1.94 -17.35
CA VAL A 497 -15.51 -2.23 -18.03
C VAL A 497 -15.26 -2.86 -19.40
N LEU A 498 -14.26 -2.39 -20.17
CA LEU A 498 -13.93 -2.96 -21.47
C LEU A 498 -13.38 -4.39 -21.36
N MET A 499 -12.49 -4.65 -20.39
CA MET A 499 -11.94 -5.98 -20.10
C MET A 499 -13.03 -6.94 -19.60
N ALA A 500 -13.92 -6.47 -18.71
CA ALA A 500 -15.06 -7.24 -18.27
C ALA A 500 -16.00 -7.55 -19.44
N LEU A 501 -16.23 -6.60 -20.35
CA LEU A 501 -17.04 -6.81 -21.55
C LEU A 501 -16.40 -7.85 -22.48
N VAL A 502 -15.09 -7.77 -22.71
CA VAL A 502 -14.34 -8.73 -23.53
C VAL A 502 -14.38 -10.14 -22.92
N LEU A 503 -14.18 -10.25 -21.60
CA LEU A 503 -14.26 -11.53 -20.89
C LEU A 503 -15.67 -12.12 -20.89
N VAL A 504 -16.70 -11.28 -20.77
CA VAL A 504 -18.10 -11.71 -20.88
C VAL A 504 -18.40 -12.18 -22.31
N VAL A 505 -17.97 -11.44 -23.33
CA VAL A 505 -18.17 -11.83 -24.74
C VAL A 505 -17.41 -13.11 -25.07
N ALA A 506 -16.17 -13.25 -24.60
CA ALA A 506 -15.37 -14.45 -24.78
C ALA A 506 -15.98 -15.65 -24.03
N GLY A 507 -16.47 -15.44 -22.81
CA GLY A 507 -17.16 -16.46 -22.02
C GLY A 507 -18.48 -16.91 -22.65
N VAL A 508 -19.26 -15.96 -23.19
CA VAL A 508 -20.50 -16.26 -23.93
C VAL A 508 -20.19 -16.99 -25.23
N ALA A 509 -19.16 -16.57 -25.98
CA ALA A 509 -18.74 -17.26 -27.21
C ALA A 509 -18.22 -18.68 -26.93
N PHE A 510 -17.47 -18.87 -25.84
CA PHE A 510 -16.99 -20.16 -25.39
C PHE A 510 -18.16 -21.07 -24.96
N ALA A 511 -19.09 -20.54 -24.17
CA ALA A 511 -20.28 -21.27 -23.76
C ALA A 511 -21.20 -21.60 -24.95
N TRP A 512 -21.33 -20.71 -25.93
CA TRP A 512 -22.06 -20.93 -27.18
C TRP A 512 -21.44 -22.01 -28.08
N ARG A 513 -20.11 -22.17 -28.03
CA ARG A 513 -19.35 -23.12 -28.84
C ARG A 513 -19.32 -24.53 -28.24
N TYR A 514 -19.27 -24.62 -26.91
CA TYR A 514 -18.98 -25.87 -26.19
C TYR A 514 -20.10 -26.37 -25.28
N THR A 515 -21.25 -25.68 -25.22
CA THR A 515 -22.44 -26.14 -24.48
C THR A 515 -23.71 -26.12 -25.35
N PRO A 516 -24.82 -26.76 -24.93
CA PRO A 516 -26.10 -26.73 -25.65
C PRO A 516 -26.78 -25.34 -25.67
N LEU A 517 -26.12 -24.26 -25.24
CA LEU A 517 -26.64 -22.89 -25.26
C LEU A 517 -27.18 -22.47 -26.64
N ARG A 518 -26.61 -23.02 -27.73
CA ARG A 518 -27.10 -22.80 -29.10
C ARG A 518 -28.49 -23.39 -29.35
N GLU A 519 -28.86 -24.46 -28.66
CA GLU A 519 -30.16 -25.12 -28.74
C GLU A 519 -31.20 -24.42 -27.84
N TRP A 520 -30.77 -23.87 -26.71
CA TRP A 520 -31.60 -23.10 -25.78
C TRP A 520 -31.84 -21.66 -26.24
N ALA A 521 -31.03 -21.16 -27.18
CA ALA A 521 -31.20 -19.87 -27.83
C ALA A 521 -32.10 -19.93 -29.08
N ASP A 522 -32.64 -21.11 -29.42
CA ASP A 522 -33.66 -21.22 -30.45
C ASP A 522 -34.96 -20.55 -29.94
N PHE A 523 -35.31 -19.43 -30.57
CA PHE A 523 -36.46 -18.60 -30.21
C PHE A 523 -37.76 -19.41 -30.14
N ARG A 524 -37.87 -20.52 -30.89
CA ARG A 524 -39.06 -21.40 -30.88
C ARG A 524 -39.15 -22.28 -29.64
N TYR A 525 -38.02 -22.75 -29.08
CA TYR A 525 -38.00 -23.57 -27.87
C TYR A 525 -38.30 -22.74 -26.63
N VAL A 526 -37.71 -21.55 -26.54
CA VAL A 526 -37.97 -20.58 -25.45
C VAL A 526 -39.42 -20.11 -25.46
N LEU A 527 -39.99 -19.84 -26.64
CA LEU A 527 -41.39 -19.43 -26.75
C LEU A 527 -42.37 -20.55 -26.34
N GLY A 528 -42.04 -21.81 -26.62
CA GLY A 528 -42.84 -22.98 -26.21
C GLY A 528 -42.86 -23.17 -24.69
N VAL A 529 -41.69 -23.18 -24.05
CA VAL A 529 -41.57 -23.29 -22.58
C VAL A 529 -42.26 -22.12 -21.87
N VAL A 530 -42.14 -20.90 -22.40
CA VAL A 530 -42.80 -19.71 -21.86
C VAL A 530 -44.33 -19.81 -21.95
N GLN A 531 -44.88 -20.33 -23.05
CA GLN A 531 -46.32 -20.50 -23.22
C GLN A 531 -46.90 -21.62 -22.34
N ASP A 532 -46.14 -22.71 -22.13
CA ASP A 532 -46.57 -23.83 -21.29
C ASP A 532 -46.55 -23.48 -19.80
N ILE A 533 -45.54 -22.73 -19.35
CA ILE A 533 -45.46 -22.22 -17.97
C ILE A 533 -46.58 -21.19 -17.72
N GLY A 534 -46.83 -20.28 -18.66
CA GLY A 534 -47.89 -19.25 -18.52
C GLY A 534 -49.31 -19.81 -18.41
N ARG A 535 -49.55 -21.05 -18.86
CA ARG A 535 -50.86 -21.74 -18.82
C ARG A 535 -51.10 -22.52 -17.52
N MET A 536 -50.10 -22.71 -16.67
CA MET A 536 -50.30 -23.43 -15.40
C MET A 536 -51.04 -22.54 -14.39
N PRO A 537 -52.11 -23.02 -13.73
CA PRO A 537 -52.92 -22.21 -12.80
C PRO A 537 -52.11 -21.62 -11.62
N LEU A 538 -51.04 -22.30 -11.20
CA LEU A 538 -50.17 -21.90 -10.09
C LEU A 538 -48.88 -21.20 -10.54
N ALA A 539 -48.70 -20.93 -11.83
CA ALA A 539 -47.47 -20.31 -12.34
C ALA A 539 -47.13 -18.95 -11.71
N PRO A 540 -48.09 -18.04 -11.42
CA PRO A 540 -47.80 -16.79 -10.74
C PRO A 540 -47.25 -17.01 -9.31
N LEU A 541 -47.79 -17.99 -8.58
CA LEU A 541 -47.33 -18.32 -7.23
C LEU A 541 -45.95 -18.97 -7.27
N ALA A 542 -45.72 -19.87 -8.23
CA ALA A 542 -44.39 -20.46 -8.46
C ALA A 542 -43.36 -19.37 -8.81
N MET A 543 -43.73 -18.38 -9.61
CA MET A 543 -42.84 -17.28 -9.94
C MET A 543 -42.52 -16.43 -8.71
N VAL A 544 -43.50 -16.09 -7.87
CA VAL A 544 -43.24 -15.42 -6.59
C VAL A 544 -42.30 -16.23 -5.71
N ALA A 545 -42.46 -17.55 -5.63
CA ALA A 545 -41.54 -18.42 -4.89
C ALA A 545 -40.11 -18.38 -5.47
N ILE A 546 -39.96 -18.35 -6.79
CA ILE A 546 -38.67 -18.19 -7.48
C ILE A 546 -38.00 -16.86 -7.12
N PHE A 547 -38.74 -15.76 -6.96
CA PHE A 547 -38.16 -14.49 -6.48
C PHE A 547 -37.64 -14.59 -5.05
N VAL A 548 -38.34 -15.31 -4.18
CA VAL A 548 -37.89 -15.49 -2.79
C VAL A 548 -36.62 -16.34 -2.75
N VAL A 549 -36.63 -17.50 -3.41
CA VAL A 549 -35.47 -18.40 -3.48
C VAL A 549 -34.29 -17.71 -4.18
N GLY A 550 -34.54 -17.09 -5.33
CA GLY A 550 -33.53 -16.35 -6.09
C GLY A 550 -32.94 -15.18 -5.30
N GLY A 551 -33.76 -14.45 -4.55
CA GLY A 551 -33.30 -13.38 -3.67
C GLY A 551 -32.38 -13.90 -2.55
N LEU A 552 -32.69 -15.06 -1.96
CA LEU A 552 -31.83 -15.70 -0.96
C LEU A 552 -30.51 -16.21 -1.57
N MET A 553 -30.52 -16.61 -2.85
CA MET A 553 -29.35 -17.04 -3.61
C MET A 553 -28.60 -15.89 -4.31
N MET A 554 -28.92 -14.63 -4.00
CA MET A 554 -28.33 -13.42 -4.60
C MET A 554 -28.46 -13.31 -6.13
N MET A 555 -29.50 -13.92 -6.71
CA MET A 555 -29.78 -13.80 -8.13
C MET A 555 -30.20 -12.36 -8.50
N PRO A 556 -29.75 -11.83 -9.66
CA PRO A 556 -30.14 -10.48 -10.09
C PRO A 556 -31.66 -10.33 -10.26
N VAL A 557 -32.28 -9.48 -9.44
CA VAL A 557 -33.73 -9.26 -9.43
C VAL A 557 -34.26 -8.71 -10.76
N THR A 558 -33.43 -7.98 -11.51
CA THR A 558 -33.78 -7.42 -12.83
C THR A 558 -34.04 -8.51 -13.86
N VAL A 559 -33.29 -9.61 -13.82
CA VAL A 559 -33.49 -10.76 -14.71
C VAL A 559 -34.85 -11.40 -14.43
N LEU A 560 -35.16 -11.61 -13.16
CA LEU A 560 -36.45 -12.18 -12.74
C LEU A 560 -37.64 -11.30 -13.15
N ILE A 561 -37.51 -9.98 -13.02
CA ILE A 561 -38.53 -9.02 -13.45
C ILE A 561 -38.80 -9.16 -14.96
N VAL A 562 -37.73 -9.16 -15.77
CA VAL A 562 -37.87 -9.27 -17.24
C VAL A 562 -38.47 -10.62 -17.64
N VAL A 563 -38.00 -11.73 -17.07
CA VAL A 563 -38.54 -13.07 -17.35
C VAL A 563 -40.02 -13.14 -17.00
N THR A 564 -40.43 -12.59 -15.85
CA THR A 564 -41.83 -12.59 -15.42
C THR A 564 -42.73 -11.78 -16.36
N ILE A 565 -42.24 -10.62 -16.81
CA ILE A 565 -42.94 -9.78 -17.78
C ILE A 565 -43.06 -10.48 -19.15
N VAL A 566 -42.04 -11.23 -19.57
CA VAL A 566 -42.08 -12.02 -20.81
C VAL A 566 -43.09 -13.16 -20.70
N VAL A 567 -43.14 -13.85 -19.55
CA VAL A 567 -44.02 -15.02 -19.34
C VAL A 567 -45.48 -14.64 -19.19
N PHE A 568 -45.78 -13.62 -18.39
CA PHE A 568 -47.15 -13.26 -18.00
C PHE A 568 -47.68 -12.01 -18.70
N GLY A 569 -46.86 -11.39 -19.54
CA GLY A 569 -47.18 -10.13 -20.23
C GLY A 569 -46.93 -8.88 -19.39
N PRO A 570 -47.04 -7.68 -19.99
CA PRO A 570 -46.58 -6.43 -19.39
C PRO A 570 -47.30 -6.03 -18.09
N LEU A 571 -48.63 -6.10 -18.07
CA LEU A 571 -49.43 -5.66 -16.93
C LEU A 571 -49.50 -6.73 -15.83
N TYR A 572 -49.90 -7.95 -16.20
CA TYR A 572 -50.03 -9.05 -15.24
C TYR A 572 -48.66 -9.52 -14.74
N GLY A 573 -47.67 -9.68 -15.63
CA GLY A 573 -46.29 -9.98 -15.24
C GLY A 573 -45.63 -8.85 -14.45
N GLY A 574 -45.95 -7.59 -14.73
CA GLY A 574 -45.52 -6.46 -13.90
C GLY A 574 -46.04 -6.56 -12.46
N ALA A 575 -47.32 -6.91 -12.28
CA ALA A 575 -47.91 -7.11 -10.96
C ALA A 575 -47.32 -8.32 -10.22
N VAL A 576 -47.11 -9.44 -10.91
CA VAL A 576 -46.47 -10.65 -10.35
C VAL A 576 -45.01 -10.37 -9.97
N ALA A 577 -44.27 -9.63 -10.80
CA ALA A 577 -42.88 -9.25 -10.53
C ALA A 577 -42.78 -8.30 -9.33
N LEU A 578 -43.71 -7.35 -9.19
CA LEU A 578 -43.78 -6.47 -8.03
C LEU A 578 -44.06 -7.27 -6.75
N ALA A 579 -45.04 -8.17 -6.79
CA ALA A 579 -45.35 -9.05 -5.66
C ALA A 579 -44.16 -9.94 -5.28
N GLY A 580 -43.51 -10.58 -6.26
CA GLY A 580 -42.32 -11.41 -6.06
C GLY A 580 -41.17 -10.63 -5.45
N THR A 581 -40.92 -9.42 -5.93
CA THR A 581 -39.84 -8.56 -5.44
C THR A 581 -40.09 -8.09 -4.00
N VAL A 582 -41.33 -7.71 -3.67
CA VAL A 582 -41.71 -7.32 -2.30
C VAL A 582 -41.63 -8.52 -1.35
N MET A 583 -42.09 -9.70 -1.75
CA MET A 583 -41.99 -10.92 -0.94
C MET A 583 -40.54 -11.37 -0.72
N SER A 584 -39.69 -11.24 -1.76
CA SER A 584 -38.26 -11.50 -1.67
C SER A 584 -37.57 -10.50 -0.73
N ALA A 585 -37.93 -9.22 -0.80
CA ALA A 585 -37.48 -8.20 0.15
C ALA A 585 -37.93 -8.52 1.58
N ALA A 586 -39.16 -9.01 1.78
CA ALA A 586 -39.64 -9.43 3.09
C ALA A 586 -38.80 -10.56 3.68
N ALA A 587 -38.54 -11.61 2.90
CA ALA A 587 -37.74 -12.75 3.32
C ALA A 587 -36.30 -12.35 3.66
N THR A 588 -35.66 -11.55 2.80
CA THR A 588 -34.26 -11.11 2.98
C THR A 588 -34.10 -10.03 4.06
N CYS A 589 -35.04 -9.09 4.21
CA CYS A 589 -35.09 -8.15 5.35
C CYS A 589 -35.29 -8.94 6.67
N THR A 590 -36.09 -10.01 6.68
CA THR A 590 -36.30 -10.85 7.87
C THR A 590 -35.06 -11.69 8.20
N ALA A 591 -34.41 -12.28 7.20
CA ALA A 591 -33.12 -12.97 7.37
C ALA A 591 -32.06 -12.04 7.98
N GLY A 592 -31.97 -10.80 7.51
CA GLY A 592 -31.07 -9.78 8.08
C GLY A 592 -31.37 -9.47 9.55
N ARG A 593 -32.65 -9.48 9.95
CA ARG A 593 -33.03 -9.32 11.38
C ARG A 593 -32.62 -10.49 12.24
N LEU A 594 -32.83 -11.70 11.75
CA LEU A 594 -32.50 -12.94 12.47
C LEU A 594 -30.99 -13.11 12.65
N LEU A 595 -30.20 -12.72 11.65
CA LEU A 595 -28.73 -12.77 11.69
C LEU A 595 -28.10 -11.71 12.61
N GLY A 596 -28.83 -10.62 12.89
CA GLY A 596 -28.40 -9.56 13.79
C GLY A 596 -27.28 -8.67 13.25
N ARG A 597 -27.02 -7.56 13.96
CA ARG A 597 -26.00 -6.55 13.57
C ARG A 597 -24.59 -7.14 13.43
N ASN A 598 -24.23 -8.11 14.26
CA ASN A 598 -22.87 -8.67 14.31
C ASN A 598 -22.50 -9.50 13.07
N ALA A 599 -23.47 -10.13 12.41
CA ALA A 599 -23.23 -10.88 11.17
C ALA A 599 -23.09 -9.93 9.96
N VAL A 600 -23.92 -8.89 9.88
CA VAL A 600 -23.84 -7.89 8.80
C VAL A 600 -22.57 -7.01 8.92
N GLN A 601 -22.08 -6.76 10.13
CA GLN A 601 -20.79 -6.10 10.38
C GLN A 601 -19.60 -6.86 9.75
N ARG A 602 -19.65 -8.20 9.69
CA ARG A 602 -18.59 -9.02 9.08
C ARG A 602 -18.58 -8.99 7.55
N PHE A 603 -19.73 -8.73 6.91
CA PHE A 603 -19.88 -8.80 5.45
C PHE A 603 -20.06 -7.44 4.74
N GLY A 604 -20.49 -6.39 5.45
CA GLY A 604 -20.90 -5.10 4.84
C GLY A 604 -19.89 -3.95 4.89
N GLY A 605 -18.81 -4.07 5.67
CA GLY A 605 -17.80 -3.01 5.84
C GLY A 605 -18.29 -1.71 6.50
N GLN A 606 -17.37 -0.80 6.83
CA GLN A 606 -17.67 0.45 7.56
C GLN A 606 -18.48 1.48 6.73
N ARG A 607 -18.37 1.46 5.39
CA ARG A 607 -19.09 2.39 4.48
C ARG A 607 -20.62 2.22 4.49
N LEU A 608 -21.13 0.99 4.49
CA LEU A 608 -22.58 0.74 4.57
C LEU A 608 -23.16 1.04 5.96
N ASN A 609 -22.33 1.03 7.00
CA ASN A 609 -22.74 1.33 8.37
C ASN A 609 -23.06 2.83 8.56
N ARG A 610 -22.30 3.73 7.92
CA ARG A 610 -22.62 5.18 7.91
C ARG A 610 -23.92 5.47 7.17
N ILE A 611 -24.15 4.80 6.03
CA ILE A 611 -25.42 4.90 5.29
C ILE A 611 -26.58 4.41 6.17
N SER A 612 -26.44 3.27 6.87
CA SER A 612 -27.45 2.75 7.81
C SER A 612 -27.80 3.75 8.93
N GLN A 613 -26.82 4.49 9.46
CA GLN A 613 -27.03 5.49 10.51
C GLN A 613 -27.72 6.76 9.99
N GLN A 614 -27.29 7.31 8.85
CA GLN A 614 -27.87 8.55 8.28
C GLN A 614 -29.27 8.33 7.68
N VAL A 615 -29.53 7.14 7.14
CA VAL A 615 -30.79 6.78 6.48
C VAL A 615 -31.91 6.43 7.49
N SER A 616 -31.56 6.25 8.77
CA SER A 616 -32.49 5.84 9.85
C SER A 616 -33.57 6.88 10.21
N GLN A 617 -33.42 8.15 9.79
CA GLN A 617 -34.36 9.22 10.14
C GLN A 617 -35.63 9.25 9.25
N HIS A 618 -35.58 8.66 8.04
CA HIS A 618 -36.72 8.63 7.10
C HIS A 618 -36.86 7.27 6.39
N GLY A 619 -37.14 6.21 7.15
CA GLY A 619 -37.06 4.80 6.70
C GLY A 619 -37.82 4.44 5.40
N LEU A 620 -38.92 5.11 5.07
CA LEU A 620 -39.65 4.89 3.81
C LEU A 620 -38.97 5.58 2.61
N LEU A 621 -38.70 6.88 2.71
CA LEU A 621 -38.07 7.67 1.64
C LEU A 621 -36.67 7.14 1.31
N ALA A 622 -35.93 6.78 2.35
CA ALA A 622 -34.70 6.02 2.30
C ALA A 622 -34.76 4.82 1.35
N MET A 623 -35.75 3.95 1.57
CA MET A 623 -35.91 2.73 0.80
C MET A 623 -36.33 3.02 -0.64
N VAL A 624 -37.13 4.05 -0.90
CA VAL A 624 -37.47 4.46 -2.26
C VAL A 624 -36.21 4.92 -3.01
N VAL A 625 -35.40 5.78 -2.40
CA VAL A 625 -34.16 6.29 -3.01
C VAL A 625 -33.16 5.16 -3.30
N LEU A 626 -32.99 4.23 -2.35
CA LEU A 626 -32.10 3.07 -2.51
C LEU A 626 -32.52 2.11 -3.64
N ARG A 627 -33.78 2.15 -4.08
CA ARG A 627 -34.25 1.37 -5.24
C ARG A 627 -34.13 2.10 -6.57
N LEU A 628 -34.21 3.43 -6.54
CA LEU A 628 -34.05 4.27 -7.72
C LEU A 628 -32.58 4.43 -8.10
N VAL A 629 -31.68 4.40 -7.12
CA VAL A 629 -30.23 4.53 -7.32
C VAL A 629 -29.55 3.16 -7.17
N PRO A 630 -28.81 2.67 -8.18
CA PRO A 630 -28.16 1.36 -8.13
C PRO A 630 -26.87 1.41 -7.29
N VAL A 631 -27.02 1.47 -5.97
CA VAL A 631 -25.87 1.58 -5.03
C VAL A 631 -25.27 0.22 -4.66
N ALA A 632 -26.08 -0.86 -4.62
CA ALA A 632 -25.63 -2.19 -4.22
C ALA A 632 -26.59 -3.30 -4.70
N PRO A 633 -26.17 -4.58 -4.69
CA PRO A 633 -27.03 -5.72 -5.03
C PRO A 633 -28.29 -5.82 -4.15
N PHE A 634 -29.42 -6.17 -4.75
CA PHE A 634 -30.75 -6.18 -4.13
C PHE A 634 -30.80 -6.89 -2.77
N THR A 635 -30.24 -8.11 -2.69
CA THR A 635 -30.21 -8.94 -1.47
C THR A 635 -29.37 -8.31 -0.37
N LEU A 636 -28.22 -7.72 -0.71
CA LEU A 636 -27.30 -7.12 0.26
C LEU A 636 -27.96 -5.90 0.94
N VAL A 637 -28.62 -5.05 0.14
CA VAL A 637 -29.40 -3.92 0.67
C VAL A 637 -30.45 -4.41 1.67
N ASN A 638 -31.17 -5.49 1.36
CA ASN A 638 -32.24 -6.00 2.22
C ASN A 638 -31.72 -6.61 3.52
N LEU A 639 -30.61 -7.36 3.46
CA LEU A 639 -29.97 -7.92 4.65
C LEU A 639 -29.51 -6.81 5.60
N VAL A 640 -28.89 -5.76 5.05
CA VAL A 640 -28.40 -4.61 5.81
C VAL A 640 -29.55 -3.79 6.40
N VAL A 641 -30.58 -3.51 5.61
CA VAL A 641 -31.80 -2.83 6.06
C VAL A 641 -32.51 -3.66 7.13
N GLY A 642 -32.55 -4.99 6.96
CA GLY A 642 -33.07 -5.94 7.94
C GLY A 642 -32.34 -5.87 9.27
N ALA A 643 -31.00 -5.85 9.25
CA ALA A 643 -30.18 -5.70 10.46
C ALA A 643 -30.19 -4.27 11.05
N SER A 644 -30.83 -3.31 10.38
CA SER A 644 -30.96 -1.91 10.79
C SER A 644 -32.29 -1.64 11.53
N ARG A 645 -32.45 -0.44 12.11
CA ARG A 645 -33.66 -0.03 12.87
C ARG A 645 -34.89 0.30 11.99
N ILE A 646 -34.85 -0.02 10.69
CA ILE A 646 -35.95 0.30 9.75
C ILE A 646 -37.10 -0.70 9.93
N ARG A 647 -38.34 -0.20 10.03
CA ARG A 647 -39.52 -1.06 10.23
C ARG A 647 -39.79 -1.86 8.95
N LEU A 648 -40.34 -3.08 9.08
CA LEU A 648 -40.50 -3.99 7.93
C LEU A 648 -41.45 -3.36 6.91
N ARG A 649 -42.51 -2.74 7.41
CA ARG A 649 -43.46 -1.97 6.60
C ARG A 649 -42.78 -0.91 5.71
N ASP A 650 -41.74 -0.25 6.21
CA ASP A 650 -41.02 0.79 5.48
C ASP A 650 -40.09 0.16 4.42
N CYS A 651 -39.45 -0.98 4.74
CA CYS A 651 -38.70 -1.83 3.77
C CYS A 651 -39.61 -2.27 2.62
N LEU A 652 -40.83 -2.75 2.91
CA LEU A 652 -41.76 -3.28 1.91
C LEU A 652 -42.41 -2.17 1.06
N LEU A 653 -42.97 -1.15 1.69
CA LEU A 653 -43.61 -0.03 0.98
C LEU A 653 -42.59 0.75 0.15
N GLY A 654 -41.39 0.99 0.69
CA GLY A 654 -40.34 1.69 -0.03
C GLY A 654 -39.80 0.86 -1.20
N THR A 655 -39.72 -0.46 -1.05
CA THR A 655 -39.37 -1.36 -2.17
C THR A 655 -40.46 -1.35 -3.24
N ALA A 656 -41.74 -1.46 -2.86
CA ALA A 656 -42.85 -1.45 -3.80
C ALA A 656 -42.86 -0.15 -4.63
N ILE A 657 -42.79 1.00 -3.95
CA ILE A 657 -42.79 2.32 -4.60
C ILE A 657 -41.52 2.50 -5.45
N GLY A 658 -40.35 2.18 -4.91
CA GLY A 658 -39.07 2.46 -5.56
C GLY A 658 -38.77 1.59 -6.77
N ILE A 659 -39.26 0.35 -6.83
CA ILE A 659 -39.02 -0.56 -7.96
C ILE A 659 -40.07 -0.46 -9.07
N THR A 660 -41.27 0.05 -8.75
CA THR A 660 -42.39 0.17 -9.69
C THR A 660 -42.02 0.93 -10.98
N PRO A 661 -41.33 2.09 -10.94
CA PRO A 661 -40.91 2.78 -12.17
C PRO A 661 -40.02 1.91 -13.08
N GLY A 662 -39.12 1.12 -12.48
CA GLY A 662 -38.27 0.19 -13.21
C GLY A 662 -39.06 -0.95 -13.86
N ILE A 663 -40.03 -1.52 -13.13
CA ILE A 663 -40.92 -2.57 -13.66
C ILE A 663 -41.77 -2.03 -14.82
N VAL A 664 -42.34 -0.82 -14.70
CA VAL A 664 -43.12 -0.18 -15.76
C VAL A 664 -42.25 0.07 -17.00
N LEU A 665 -41.01 0.54 -16.81
CA LEU A 665 -40.07 0.74 -17.89
C LEU A 665 -39.74 -0.59 -18.59
N SER A 666 -39.39 -1.63 -17.85
CA SER A 666 -39.13 -2.98 -18.38
C SER A 666 -40.35 -3.55 -19.11
N ALA A 667 -41.55 -3.41 -18.55
CA ALA A 667 -42.79 -3.87 -19.15
C ALA A 667 -43.07 -3.16 -20.49
N SER A 668 -42.82 -1.84 -20.54
CA SER A 668 -42.95 -1.07 -21.77
C SER A 668 -41.91 -1.45 -22.82
N LEU A 669 -40.68 -1.76 -22.40
CA LEU A 669 -39.58 -2.14 -23.28
C LEU A 669 -39.82 -3.53 -23.89
N VAL A 670 -40.19 -4.52 -23.07
CA VAL A 670 -40.53 -5.87 -23.54
C VAL A 670 -41.71 -5.84 -24.51
N ASN A 671 -42.75 -5.05 -24.23
CA ASN A 671 -43.90 -4.92 -25.13
C ASN A 671 -43.50 -4.31 -26.50
N ARG A 672 -42.60 -3.34 -26.50
CA ARG A 672 -42.08 -2.71 -27.74
C ARG A 672 -41.14 -3.63 -28.52
N ILE A 673 -40.33 -4.42 -27.85
CA ILE A 673 -39.45 -5.43 -28.48
C ILE A 673 -40.28 -6.57 -29.07
N ALA A 674 -41.29 -7.05 -28.35
CA ALA A 674 -42.22 -8.07 -28.84
C ALA A 674 -43.05 -7.57 -30.03
N ALA A 675 -43.44 -6.28 -30.05
CA ALA A 675 -44.10 -5.65 -31.19
C ALA A 675 -43.15 -5.49 -32.39
N ALA A 676 -41.90 -5.08 -32.17
CA ALA A 676 -40.86 -4.99 -33.22
C ALA A 676 -40.58 -6.34 -33.89
N ALA A 677 -40.62 -7.43 -33.12
CA ALA A 677 -40.38 -8.78 -33.61
C ALA A 677 -41.56 -9.36 -34.42
N ARG A 678 -42.78 -8.84 -34.24
CA ARG A 678 -43.98 -9.27 -34.98
C ARG A 678 -44.25 -8.43 -36.23
N ASP A 679 -43.94 -7.14 -36.20
CA ASP A 679 -44.09 -6.25 -37.34
C ASP A 679 -43.05 -5.11 -37.30
N PRO A 680 -41.91 -5.25 -37.99
CA PRO A 680 -40.81 -4.29 -37.91
C PRO A 680 -41.14 -2.99 -38.66
N ASN A 681 -41.62 -1.98 -37.93
CA ASN A 681 -41.87 -0.62 -38.45
C ASN A 681 -40.79 0.38 -37.97
N VAL A 682 -40.42 1.33 -38.84
CA VAL A 682 -39.49 2.45 -38.57
C VAL A 682 -39.86 3.21 -37.29
N MET A 683 -41.15 3.33 -36.99
CA MET A 683 -41.66 3.98 -35.77
C MET A 683 -41.20 3.25 -34.49
N THR A 684 -41.04 1.93 -34.52
CA THR A 684 -40.63 1.11 -33.38
C THR A 684 -39.14 1.27 -33.07
N PHE A 685 -38.31 1.34 -34.11
CA PHE A 685 -36.89 1.67 -33.99
C PHE A 685 -36.67 3.13 -33.55
N ALA A 686 -37.50 4.07 -34.03
CA ALA A 686 -37.47 5.46 -33.58
C ALA A 686 -37.82 5.60 -32.08
N LEU A 687 -38.79 4.83 -31.59
CA LEU A 687 -39.17 4.81 -30.17
C LEU A 687 -38.13 4.11 -29.27
N LEU A 688 -37.48 3.04 -29.75
CA LEU A 688 -36.33 2.42 -29.06
C LEU A 688 -35.15 3.38 -28.95
N ALA A 689 -34.84 4.10 -30.04
CA ALA A 689 -33.85 5.16 -30.03
C ALA A 689 -34.23 6.29 -29.07
N LEU A 690 -35.50 6.71 -29.04
CA LEU A 690 -35.99 7.75 -28.13
C LEU A 690 -35.83 7.37 -26.64
N VAL A 691 -36.13 6.12 -26.27
CA VAL A 691 -35.95 5.61 -24.90
C VAL A 691 -34.48 5.59 -24.48
N LEU A 692 -33.56 5.39 -25.43
CA LEU A 692 -32.10 5.46 -25.19
C LEU A 692 -31.58 6.90 -25.19
N LEU A 693 -32.16 7.78 -26.02
CA LEU A 693 -31.71 9.15 -26.22
C LEU A 693 -32.24 10.13 -25.16
N ILE A 694 -33.41 9.90 -24.57
CA ILE A 694 -33.98 10.78 -23.53
C ILE A 694 -33.08 10.83 -22.27
N PRO A 695 -32.63 9.71 -21.68
CA PRO A 695 -31.68 9.74 -20.56
C PRO A 695 -30.36 10.42 -20.93
N ALA A 696 -29.86 10.19 -22.14
CA ALA A 696 -28.65 10.83 -22.66
C ALA A 696 -28.81 12.35 -22.85
N ALA A 697 -29.98 12.80 -23.32
CA ALA A 697 -30.32 14.21 -23.49
C ALA A 697 -30.58 14.92 -22.15
N ILE A 698 -31.22 14.26 -21.18
CA ILE A 698 -31.38 14.75 -19.81
C ILE A 698 -30.02 14.88 -19.14
N TRP A 699 -29.16 13.86 -19.28
CA TRP A 699 -27.78 13.90 -18.79
C TRP A 699 -26.98 15.05 -19.42
N TRP A 700 -27.08 15.23 -20.74
CA TRP A 700 -26.43 16.31 -21.47
C TRP A 700 -26.97 17.70 -21.09
N GLY A 701 -28.28 17.83 -20.90
CA GLY A 701 -28.94 19.07 -20.47
C GLY A 701 -28.60 19.46 -19.04
N LEU A 702 -28.56 18.50 -18.12
CA LEU A 702 -28.09 18.70 -16.74
C LEU A 702 -26.61 19.08 -16.71
N ARG A 703 -25.78 18.46 -17.55
CA ARG A 703 -24.36 18.79 -17.74
C ARG A 703 -24.17 20.22 -18.28
N ARG A 704 -24.96 20.63 -19.29
CA ARG A 704 -24.93 21.99 -19.85
C ARG A 704 -25.42 23.06 -18.87
N ARG A 705 -26.47 22.77 -18.09
CA ARG A 705 -26.98 23.69 -17.05
C ARG A 705 -25.99 23.87 -15.89
N ARG A 706 -25.26 22.81 -15.50
CA ARG A 706 -24.13 22.91 -14.57
C ARG A 706 -22.98 23.76 -15.14
N GLN A 707 -22.63 23.57 -16.40
CA GLN A 707 -21.60 24.37 -17.07
C GLN A 707 -21.98 25.86 -17.21
N ARG A 708 -23.26 26.18 -17.45
CA ARG A 708 -23.72 27.58 -17.54
C ARG A 708 -23.85 28.31 -16.19
N ARG A 709 -23.95 27.59 -15.06
CA ARG A 709 -23.96 28.21 -13.71
C ARG A 709 -22.55 28.48 -13.19
N ASN A 710 -21.51 27.92 -13.81
CA ASN A 710 -20.10 28.06 -13.39
C ASN A 710 -19.31 29.10 -14.24
N HIS A 711 -20.00 29.96 -15.00
CA HIS A 711 -19.39 31.13 -15.65
C HIS A 711 -20.18 32.39 -15.27
N PRO A 712 -19.61 33.34 -14.51
CA PRO A 712 -20.20 34.66 -14.38
C PRO A 712 -20.04 35.41 -15.72
N PRO A 713 -21.01 36.23 -16.16
CA PRO A 713 -20.84 37.06 -17.34
C PRO A 713 -19.84 38.20 -17.05
N MET A 714 -18.73 38.20 -17.78
CA MET A 714 -17.76 39.30 -17.82
C MET A 714 -18.26 40.43 -18.73
N GLY A 715 -18.40 41.63 -18.16
CA GLY A 715 -18.11 42.90 -18.83
C GLY A 715 -19.25 43.62 -19.57
N GLY A 716 -19.79 44.66 -18.93
CA GLY A 716 -20.44 45.80 -19.58
C GLY A 716 -19.90 47.09 -18.98
N MET A 717 -18.76 47.57 -19.49
CA MET A 717 -18.19 48.88 -19.19
C MET A 717 -19.06 49.95 -19.87
N HIS A 718 -19.65 50.86 -19.09
CA HIS A 718 -19.95 52.21 -19.55
C HIS A 718 -19.46 53.22 -18.51
N ALA A 719 -18.64 54.14 -19.01
CA ALA A 719 -18.03 55.26 -18.32
C ALA A 719 -19.07 56.26 -17.79
N THR A 720 -18.76 56.94 -16.69
CA THR A 720 -18.44 58.39 -16.65
C THR A 720 -18.52 58.93 -15.21
N GLY A 721 -17.59 59.83 -14.87
CA GLY A 721 -17.94 61.06 -14.15
C GLY A 721 -17.80 61.09 -12.63
N ALA A 722 -16.60 61.46 -12.18
CA ALA A 722 -16.31 62.57 -11.27
C ALA A 722 -17.16 62.81 -9.99
N ALA A 723 -16.39 62.99 -8.91
CA ALA A 723 -16.50 64.02 -7.88
C ALA A 723 -17.08 63.63 -6.51
N ARG A 724 -16.18 63.83 -5.54
CA ARG A 724 -16.29 64.00 -4.08
C ARG A 724 -16.20 62.75 -3.21
#